data_AF-A0A3N9N4J3-F1
#
_entry.id   AF-A0A3N9N4J3-F1
#
_cell.length_a   1.000
_cell.length_b   1.000
_cell.length_c   1.000
_cell.angle_alpha   90.00
_cell.angle_beta   90.00
_cell.angle_gamma   90.00
#
_symmetry.space_group_name_H-M   'P 1'
#
loop_
_entity.id
_entity.type
_entity.pdbx_description
1 polymer ?
#
loop_
_entity_poly.entity_id
_entity_poly.type
_entity_poly.pdbx_seq_one_letter_code
_entity_poly.pdbx_strand_id
1 'polypeptide(L)'
;DWGPSFPTMGIWKPVYLWQPDEAWIENVRFHTLRLSKNQARLLIQADLGGVKEKLQLSVSLLDNTGIVAETQWSSRESTAEISMAVSHPRLWWPNGEGEQHLYRLNIKLMKENNLLDTWSKFVGIRTIRLLTEYQRKPTFRFLVNGKLIFCKGANWIPGDSFLHRVKEAKYRVLLEQARDVNMNMIRVWGGGIYEPDIFYEICDELGLLVWQDFMFACGAYPDFPEFMKNISEEFQQNINRLQYHPSLALWCGNNENEWGWFHTGKKMSSMPGYRIYHKLLPAILKNLDKNRPYWPSSPWGFDEDPNAPDSGNRHEWNIWSGWKDYLEVRSDSSLFVTEFGFQGPANRSTLEEVIPETERNCQNAIFEFHNKQVEGNERLFRYLSGHLPVYTGWPDFLYLTQLNQGLALKTCLEHWRLRFPTTSGSIIWQLNDCWPVTSWSLIDYRNKPKLAWHLVKAAFGELMCFFEEKKGYLFLRISSQKGYDKIRYISFATVSADGSVSVTNFEFSELVPEKRKSGQYEIKLNRRDSYNGKILVATLLSDESQILSRNFYLRNRWKNVRLPLPEISLKMIEKDTFLLTSDQPVFFLDLYHPGLTFHDRGHILLPQEEVRIRFSNNSEIVPDARDIDIKHLNYYLTI
;
A
#
# COMPACT_ATOMS: atom_id res chain seq x y z
N ASP A 1 -0.62 18.49 -8.14
CA ASP A 1 0.69 18.29 -7.50
C ASP A 1 1.47 17.07 -8.03
N TRP A 2 0.84 16.09 -8.67
CA TRP A 2 1.54 15.00 -9.39
C TRP A 2 1.05 14.74 -10.83
N GLY A 3 -0.12 15.23 -11.24
CA GLY A 3 -0.70 15.00 -12.58
C GLY A 3 -0.76 16.25 -13.48
N PRO A 4 -0.87 16.09 -14.81
CA PRO A 4 -1.11 17.20 -15.73
C PRO A 4 -2.58 17.63 -15.71
N SER A 5 -2.87 18.84 -16.18
CA SER A 5 -4.26 19.33 -16.31
C SER A 5 -4.82 18.98 -17.68
N PHE A 6 -5.48 17.82 -17.78
CA PHE A 6 -6.16 17.35 -18.99
C PHE A 6 -7.66 17.12 -18.72
N PRO A 7 -8.51 18.17 -18.84
CA PRO A 7 -9.96 18.05 -18.65
C PRO A 7 -10.62 17.35 -19.86
N THR A 8 -10.41 16.04 -19.97
CA THR A 8 -10.91 15.23 -21.09
C THR A 8 -12.45 15.13 -21.08
N MET A 9 -13.05 14.94 -22.24
CA MET A 9 -14.46 14.59 -22.40
C MET A 9 -14.61 13.35 -23.28
N GLY A 10 -15.60 12.51 -23.01
CA GLY A 10 -15.91 11.37 -23.86
C GLY A 10 -16.70 10.27 -23.17
N ILE A 11 -17.13 9.28 -23.97
CA ILE A 11 -17.75 8.05 -23.50
C ILE A 11 -16.63 7.15 -22.95
N TRP A 12 -16.37 7.26 -21.65
CA TRP A 12 -15.22 6.61 -21.01
C TRP A 12 -15.51 5.19 -20.50
N LYS A 13 -16.78 4.78 -20.46
CA LYS A 13 -17.25 3.45 -20.07
C LYS A 13 -18.05 2.80 -21.21
N PRO A 14 -18.19 1.47 -21.23
CA PRO A 14 -18.99 0.77 -22.24
C PRO A 14 -20.45 1.24 -22.29
N VAL A 15 -21.06 1.11 -23.47
CA VAL A 15 -22.48 1.40 -23.73
C VAL A 15 -23.18 0.09 -24.10
N TYR A 16 -24.34 -0.16 -23.52
CA TYR A 16 -25.11 -1.39 -23.72
C TYR A 16 -26.55 -1.07 -24.12
N LEU A 17 -27.16 -1.94 -24.93
CA LEU A 17 -28.60 -2.02 -25.10
C LEU A 17 -29.10 -3.19 -24.25
N TRP A 18 -29.91 -2.90 -23.24
CA TRP A 18 -30.42 -3.91 -22.31
C TRP A 18 -31.94 -4.01 -22.42
N GLN A 19 -32.43 -5.22 -22.66
CA GLN A 19 -33.85 -5.56 -22.69
C GLN A 19 -34.11 -6.59 -21.58
N PRO A 20 -34.60 -6.17 -20.40
CA PRO A 20 -34.91 -7.11 -19.33
C PRO A 20 -36.12 -7.98 -19.70
N ASP A 21 -36.16 -9.18 -19.13
CA ASP A 21 -37.38 -9.99 -19.05
C ASP A 21 -38.43 -9.31 -18.16
N GLU A 22 -39.57 -9.97 -17.93
CA GLU A 22 -40.67 -9.40 -17.15
C GLU A 22 -40.31 -9.03 -15.69
N ALA A 23 -39.28 -9.68 -15.13
CA ALA A 23 -38.67 -9.35 -13.86
C ALA A 23 -37.16 -9.63 -13.89
N TRP A 24 -36.38 -8.88 -13.12
CA TRP A 24 -34.92 -8.97 -13.10
C TRP A 24 -34.34 -8.73 -11.70
N ILE A 25 -33.07 -9.09 -11.50
CA ILE A 25 -32.32 -8.83 -10.28
C ILE A 25 -31.62 -7.47 -10.42
N GLU A 26 -32.05 -6.49 -9.64
CA GLU A 26 -31.53 -5.12 -9.69
C GLU A 26 -30.22 -4.99 -8.89
N ASN A 27 -30.23 -5.40 -7.62
CA ASN A 27 -29.08 -5.31 -6.73
C ASN A 27 -28.98 -6.54 -5.83
N VAL A 28 -27.75 -6.93 -5.48
CA VAL A 28 -27.49 -8.03 -4.54
C VAL A 28 -26.49 -7.58 -3.50
N ARG A 29 -26.80 -7.91 -2.23
CA ARG A 29 -25.99 -7.58 -1.06
C ARG A 29 -25.63 -8.86 -0.34
N PHE A 30 -24.40 -8.95 0.14
CA PHE A 30 -23.86 -10.11 0.83
C PHE A 30 -23.20 -9.71 2.14
N HIS A 31 -23.74 -10.20 3.26
CA HIS A 31 -23.22 -9.88 4.58
C HIS A 31 -22.96 -11.13 5.42
N THR A 32 -21.82 -11.16 6.09
CA THR A 32 -21.56 -12.12 7.17
C THR A 32 -22.15 -11.56 8.47
N LEU A 33 -23.33 -12.06 8.89
CA LEU A 33 -24.02 -11.58 10.10
C LEU A 33 -23.34 -12.04 11.38
N ARG A 34 -22.93 -13.32 11.41
CA ARG A 34 -22.30 -13.93 12.57
C ARG A 34 -21.26 -14.93 12.12
N LEU A 35 -20.11 -14.89 12.77
CA LEU A 35 -19.02 -15.82 12.56
C LEU A 35 -18.67 -16.52 13.87
N SER A 36 -18.60 -17.85 13.84
CA SER A 36 -18.10 -18.70 14.91
C SER A 36 -17.08 -19.68 14.33
N LYS A 37 -16.37 -20.44 15.17
CA LYS A 37 -15.35 -21.38 14.71
C LYS A 37 -15.87 -22.43 13.71
N ASN A 38 -17.12 -22.88 13.88
CA ASN A 38 -17.68 -23.99 13.10
C ASN A 38 -18.83 -23.57 12.18
N GLN A 39 -19.26 -22.31 12.20
CA GLN A 39 -20.41 -21.86 11.43
C GLN A 39 -20.35 -20.36 11.12
N ALA A 40 -20.69 -20.01 9.88
CA ALA A 40 -21.02 -18.65 9.47
C ALA A 40 -22.52 -18.54 9.16
N ARG A 41 -23.15 -17.46 9.61
CA ARG A 41 -24.51 -17.08 9.20
C ARG A 41 -24.42 -15.89 8.27
N LEU A 42 -24.95 -16.06 7.07
CA LEU A 42 -24.93 -15.10 5.98
C LEU A 42 -26.33 -14.51 5.79
N LEU A 43 -26.37 -13.25 5.38
CA LEU A 43 -27.55 -12.56 4.89
C LEU A 43 -27.30 -12.15 3.44
N ILE A 44 -28.13 -12.67 2.55
CA ILE A 44 -28.19 -12.24 1.16
C ILE A 44 -29.47 -11.43 1.01
N GLN A 45 -29.34 -10.21 0.49
CA GLN A 45 -30.50 -9.38 0.13
C GLN A 45 -30.48 -9.16 -1.38
N ALA A 46 -31.61 -9.36 -2.05
CA ALA A 46 -31.75 -9.11 -3.48
C ALA A 46 -32.93 -8.17 -3.74
N ASP A 47 -32.69 -7.07 -4.42
CA ASP A 47 -33.73 -6.17 -4.90
C ASP A 47 -34.14 -6.60 -6.31
N LEU A 48 -35.45 -6.68 -6.55
CA LEU A 48 -36.05 -7.23 -7.75
C LEU A 48 -36.86 -6.15 -8.48
N GLY A 49 -36.63 -6.02 -9.78
CA GLY A 49 -37.41 -5.17 -10.66
C GLY A 49 -38.51 -5.95 -11.38
N GLY A 50 -39.57 -5.25 -11.82
CA GLY A 50 -40.64 -5.85 -12.63
C GLY A 50 -41.61 -6.79 -11.90
N VAL A 51 -41.55 -6.86 -10.56
CA VAL A 51 -42.37 -7.78 -9.77
C VAL A 51 -43.86 -7.47 -9.88
N LYS A 52 -44.60 -8.30 -10.64
CA LYS A 52 -46.07 -8.25 -10.77
C LYS A 52 -46.76 -9.47 -10.15
N GLU A 53 -46.03 -10.57 -10.06
CA GLU A 53 -46.52 -11.87 -9.63
C GLU A 53 -45.55 -12.51 -8.63
N LYS A 54 -45.86 -13.74 -8.22
CA LYS A 54 -44.99 -14.49 -7.30
C LYS A 54 -43.75 -14.95 -8.05
N LEU A 55 -42.58 -14.60 -7.51
CA LEU A 55 -41.27 -14.99 -8.04
C LEU A 55 -40.61 -16.00 -7.11
N GLN A 56 -39.61 -16.72 -7.62
CA GLN A 56 -38.77 -17.63 -6.85
C GLN A 56 -37.29 -17.31 -7.10
N LEU A 57 -36.51 -17.26 -6.04
CA LEU A 57 -35.05 -17.19 -6.10
C LEU A 57 -34.48 -18.54 -5.67
N SER A 58 -33.62 -19.11 -6.51
CA SER A 58 -32.72 -20.20 -6.11
C SER A 58 -31.35 -19.62 -5.83
N VAL A 59 -30.88 -19.74 -4.58
CA VAL A 59 -29.61 -19.18 -4.13
C VAL A 59 -28.67 -20.30 -3.72
N SER A 60 -27.51 -20.36 -4.34
CA SER A 60 -26.47 -21.33 -4.04
C SER A 60 -25.13 -20.64 -3.83
N LEU A 61 -24.39 -21.11 -2.83
CA LEU A 61 -23.03 -20.70 -2.55
C LEU A 61 -22.12 -21.90 -2.85
N LEU A 62 -21.12 -21.68 -3.69
CA LEU A 62 -20.23 -22.72 -4.18
C LEU A 62 -18.79 -22.40 -3.83
N ASP A 63 -17.99 -23.43 -3.60
CA ASP A 63 -16.53 -23.36 -3.60
C ASP A 63 -15.95 -24.35 -4.62
N ASN A 64 -14.63 -24.55 -4.61
CA ASN A 64 -13.94 -25.46 -5.53
C ASN A 64 -14.35 -26.94 -5.38
N THR A 65 -15.09 -27.30 -4.33
CA THR A 65 -15.59 -28.67 -4.06
C THR A 65 -17.06 -28.87 -4.44
N GLY A 66 -17.80 -27.80 -4.75
CA GLY A 66 -19.21 -27.84 -5.14
C GLY A 66 -20.08 -26.89 -4.33
N ILE A 67 -21.37 -27.20 -4.22
CA ILE A 67 -22.34 -26.42 -3.44
C ILE A 67 -22.10 -26.65 -1.95
N VAL A 68 -21.79 -25.58 -1.20
CA VAL A 68 -21.58 -25.63 0.25
C VAL A 68 -22.81 -25.21 1.05
N ALA A 69 -23.71 -24.45 0.42
CA ALA A 69 -24.99 -24.07 0.99
C ALA A 69 -25.95 -23.66 -0.13
N GLU A 70 -27.23 -23.97 0.04
CA GLU A 70 -28.28 -23.57 -0.88
C GLU A 70 -29.57 -23.26 -0.12
N THR A 71 -30.40 -22.43 -0.72
CA THR A 71 -31.71 -22.07 -0.18
C THR A 71 -32.60 -21.54 -1.29
N GLN A 72 -33.89 -21.46 -1.00
CA GLN A 72 -34.88 -20.88 -1.90
C GLN A 72 -35.69 -19.82 -1.17
N TRP A 73 -36.11 -18.83 -1.94
CA TRP A 73 -37.03 -17.79 -1.49
C TRP A 73 -38.16 -17.68 -2.49
N SER A 74 -39.37 -17.40 -2.04
CA SER A 74 -40.48 -17.14 -2.94
C SER A 74 -41.50 -16.20 -2.31
N SER A 75 -41.76 -15.07 -2.97
CA SER A 75 -42.70 -14.05 -2.53
C SER A 75 -43.19 -13.21 -3.72
N ARG A 76 -44.11 -12.29 -3.44
CA ARG A 76 -44.50 -11.18 -4.33
C ARG A 76 -43.79 -9.86 -3.95
N GLU A 77 -42.87 -9.90 -2.99
CA GLU A 77 -42.11 -8.73 -2.56
C GLU A 77 -41.02 -8.37 -3.58
N SER A 78 -40.70 -7.08 -3.67
CA SER A 78 -39.62 -6.55 -4.51
C SER A 78 -38.24 -6.62 -3.86
N THR A 79 -38.15 -7.09 -2.61
CA THR A 79 -36.89 -7.31 -1.91
C THR A 79 -36.95 -8.68 -1.24
N ALA A 80 -35.94 -9.50 -1.51
CA ALA A 80 -35.78 -10.80 -0.89
C ALA A 80 -34.72 -10.72 0.22
N GLU A 81 -35.07 -11.15 1.44
CA GLU A 81 -34.11 -11.34 2.53
C GLU A 81 -33.90 -12.83 2.80
N ILE A 82 -32.67 -13.29 2.62
CA ILE A 82 -32.34 -14.71 2.60
C ILE A 82 -31.23 -14.99 3.61
N SER A 83 -31.55 -15.77 4.64
CA SER A 83 -30.57 -16.25 5.64
C SER A 83 -30.01 -17.59 5.20
N MET A 84 -28.69 -17.71 5.13
CA MET A 84 -27.98 -18.93 4.77
C MET A 84 -26.95 -19.28 5.85
N ALA A 85 -26.76 -20.58 6.14
CA ALA A 85 -25.75 -21.04 7.09
C ALA A 85 -24.70 -21.89 6.37
N VAL A 86 -23.42 -21.63 6.66
CA VAL A 86 -22.28 -22.38 6.13
C VAL A 86 -21.55 -23.04 7.29
N SER A 87 -21.44 -24.36 7.26
CA SER A 87 -20.71 -25.15 8.25
C SER A 87 -19.22 -25.15 7.92
N HIS A 88 -18.36 -25.07 8.95
CA HIS A 88 -16.89 -25.00 8.82
C HIS A 88 -16.41 -24.02 7.74
N PRO A 89 -16.83 -22.74 7.82
CA PRO A 89 -16.58 -21.78 6.75
C PRO A 89 -15.08 -21.55 6.58
N ARG A 90 -14.59 -21.69 5.35
CA ARG A 90 -13.29 -21.13 4.96
C ARG A 90 -13.43 -19.61 4.82
N LEU A 91 -12.55 -18.88 5.48
CA LEU A 91 -12.63 -17.42 5.59
C LEU A 91 -11.76 -16.75 4.54
N TRP A 92 -12.16 -15.54 4.16
CA TRP A 92 -11.30 -14.63 3.43
C TRP A 92 -10.41 -13.86 4.41
N TRP A 93 -9.10 -13.83 4.15
CA TRP A 93 -8.11 -13.09 4.92
C TRP A 93 -7.35 -12.08 4.05
N PRO A 94 -6.95 -10.93 4.61
CA PRO A 94 -6.06 -10.02 3.92
C PRO A 94 -4.65 -10.63 3.76
N ASN A 95 -3.88 -10.08 2.82
CA ASN A 95 -2.54 -10.55 2.47
C ASN A 95 -1.65 -10.66 3.71
N GLY A 96 -0.95 -11.78 3.82
CA GLY A 96 -0.09 -12.10 4.96
C GLY A 96 -0.81 -12.65 6.21
N GLU A 97 -2.14 -12.66 6.24
CA GLU A 97 -2.91 -13.07 7.44
C GLU A 97 -3.64 -14.42 7.29
N GLY A 98 -3.65 -15.00 6.09
CA GLY A 98 -4.29 -16.28 5.76
C GLY A 98 -4.60 -16.39 4.27
N GLU A 99 -5.43 -17.37 3.90
CA GLU A 99 -5.89 -17.57 2.53
C GLU A 99 -7.05 -16.62 2.14
N GLN A 100 -7.10 -16.22 0.88
CA GLN A 100 -8.13 -15.35 0.31
C GLN A 100 -9.32 -16.18 -0.23
N HIS A 101 -9.99 -16.95 0.65
CA HIS A 101 -11.01 -17.88 0.16
C HIS A 101 -12.26 -17.15 -0.37
N LEU A 102 -12.59 -17.38 -1.64
CA LEU A 102 -13.74 -16.82 -2.35
C LEU A 102 -14.74 -17.93 -2.68
N TYR A 103 -16.02 -17.65 -2.43
CA TYR A 103 -17.14 -18.47 -2.84
C TYR A 103 -17.83 -17.84 -4.05
N ARG A 104 -18.38 -18.65 -4.94
CA ARG A 104 -19.26 -18.17 -6.00
C ARG A 104 -20.70 -18.16 -5.50
N LEU A 105 -21.31 -16.99 -5.39
CA LEU A 105 -22.72 -16.82 -5.08
C LEU A 105 -23.52 -16.78 -6.38
N ASN A 106 -24.41 -17.75 -6.56
CA ASN A 106 -25.30 -17.86 -7.70
C ASN A 106 -26.75 -17.65 -7.27
N ILE A 107 -27.43 -16.72 -7.91
CA ILE A 107 -28.85 -16.43 -7.72
C ILE A 107 -29.54 -16.60 -9.07
N LYS A 108 -30.57 -17.44 -9.12
CA LYS A 108 -31.44 -17.61 -10.29
C LYS A 108 -32.83 -17.09 -9.95
N LEU A 109 -33.33 -16.14 -10.73
CA LEU A 109 -34.69 -15.64 -10.65
C LEU A 109 -35.59 -16.45 -11.58
N MET A 110 -36.66 -17.02 -11.01
CA MET A 110 -37.55 -17.93 -11.69
C MET A 110 -39.01 -17.48 -11.53
N LYS A 111 -39.83 -17.77 -12.54
CA LYS A 111 -41.30 -17.73 -12.49
C LYS A 111 -41.86 -19.01 -13.06
N GLU A 112 -42.68 -19.73 -12.29
CA GLU A 112 -43.32 -21.00 -12.73
C GLU A 112 -42.33 -21.98 -13.39
N ASN A 113 -41.12 -22.10 -12.83
CA ASN A 113 -39.97 -22.88 -13.33
C ASN A 113 -39.28 -22.36 -14.62
N ASN A 114 -39.70 -21.21 -15.16
CA ASN A 114 -38.96 -20.52 -16.22
C ASN A 114 -37.89 -19.60 -15.60
N LEU A 115 -36.67 -19.66 -16.14
CA LEU A 115 -35.56 -18.78 -15.74
C LEU A 115 -35.75 -17.41 -16.38
N LEU A 116 -35.79 -16.37 -15.56
CA LEU A 116 -35.92 -14.97 -16.00
C LEU A 116 -34.59 -14.22 -15.94
N ASP A 117 -33.79 -14.44 -14.90
CA ASP A 117 -32.52 -13.72 -14.74
C ASP A 117 -31.54 -14.50 -13.88
N THR A 118 -30.25 -14.19 -14.01
CA THR A 118 -29.17 -14.79 -13.21
C THR A 118 -28.21 -13.74 -12.72
N TRP A 119 -27.82 -13.86 -11.45
CA TRP A 119 -26.75 -13.08 -10.86
C TRP A 119 -25.68 -14.01 -10.30
N SER A 120 -24.42 -13.78 -10.67
CA SER A 120 -23.30 -14.64 -10.29
C SER A 120 -22.04 -13.82 -10.05
N LYS A 121 -21.56 -13.79 -8.81
CA LYS A 121 -20.31 -13.10 -8.43
C LYS A 121 -19.57 -13.85 -7.34
N PHE A 122 -18.28 -13.55 -7.20
CA PHE A 122 -17.47 -14.04 -6.08
C PHE A 122 -17.71 -13.18 -4.83
N VAL A 123 -17.76 -13.84 -3.67
CA VAL A 123 -17.96 -13.23 -2.35
C VAL A 123 -17.03 -13.90 -1.34
N GLY A 124 -16.66 -13.18 -0.27
CA GLY A 124 -15.80 -13.72 0.79
C GLY A 124 -16.49 -13.68 2.16
N ILE A 125 -16.39 -14.79 2.91
CA ILE A 125 -16.88 -14.85 4.29
C ILE A 125 -15.81 -14.26 5.21
N ARG A 126 -16.08 -13.08 5.78
CA ARG A 126 -15.20 -12.42 6.75
C ARG A 126 -15.97 -11.42 7.60
N THR A 127 -15.40 -11.05 8.74
CA THR A 127 -15.86 -9.90 9.54
C THR A 127 -14.81 -8.80 9.53
N ILE A 128 -15.23 -7.54 9.50
CA ILE A 128 -14.35 -6.39 9.68
C ILE A 128 -14.97 -5.39 10.65
N ARG A 129 -14.15 -4.81 11.51
CA ARG A 129 -14.54 -3.74 12.44
C ARG A 129 -13.43 -2.71 12.53
N LEU A 130 -13.80 -1.44 12.59
CA LEU A 130 -12.92 -0.36 12.98
C LEU A 130 -13.17 -0.04 14.46
N LEU A 131 -12.16 -0.17 15.30
CA LEU A 131 -12.19 0.31 16.67
C LEU A 131 -11.64 1.74 16.72
N THR A 132 -12.44 2.67 17.24
CA THR A 132 -12.04 4.05 17.50
C THR A 132 -11.70 4.31 18.98
N GLU A 133 -12.05 3.35 19.85
CA GLU A 133 -11.71 3.36 21.27
C GLU A 133 -11.30 1.95 21.72
N TYR A 134 -10.27 1.84 22.57
CA TYR A 134 -9.88 0.62 23.24
C TYR A 134 -9.47 0.92 24.68
N GLN A 135 -10.10 0.24 25.66
CA GLN A 135 -9.87 0.49 27.08
C GLN A 135 -10.03 1.98 27.47
N ARG A 136 -11.09 2.63 26.95
CA ARG A 136 -11.37 4.06 27.16
C ARG A 136 -10.28 5.02 26.67
N LYS A 137 -9.43 4.58 25.75
CA LYS A 137 -8.44 5.41 25.07
C LYS A 137 -8.74 5.45 23.57
N PRO A 138 -8.60 6.61 22.92
CA PRO A 138 -8.69 6.70 21.47
C PRO A 138 -7.75 5.71 20.79
N THR A 139 -8.23 5.12 19.70
CA THR A 139 -7.44 4.26 18.84
C THR A 139 -7.98 4.34 17.42
N PHE A 140 -7.28 3.75 16.48
CA PHE A 140 -7.80 3.54 15.13
C PHE A 140 -7.27 2.20 14.66
N ARG A 141 -8.06 1.14 14.83
CA ARG A 141 -7.61 -0.26 14.69
C ARG A 141 -8.58 -1.09 13.88
N PHE A 142 -8.07 -1.74 12.83
CA PHE A 142 -8.84 -2.71 12.07
C PHE A 142 -8.76 -4.11 12.70
N LEU A 143 -9.93 -4.68 12.97
CA LEU A 143 -10.09 -6.08 13.34
C LEU A 143 -10.69 -6.84 12.15
N VAL A 144 -9.94 -7.80 11.60
CA VAL A 144 -10.44 -8.71 10.57
C VAL A 144 -10.53 -10.11 11.15
N ASN A 145 -11.72 -10.72 11.09
CA ASN A 145 -11.99 -12.04 11.69
C ASN A 145 -11.61 -12.11 13.18
N GLY A 146 -11.69 -10.97 13.88
CA GLY A 146 -11.31 -10.84 15.30
C GLY A 146 -9.82 -10.61 15.57
N LYS A 147 -8.95 -10.64 14.54
CA LYS A 147 -7.51 -10.36 14.66
C LYS A 147 -7.21 -8.89 14.38
N LEU A 148 -6.39 -8.27 15.22
CA LEU A 148 -5.85 -6.92 14.99
C LEU A 148 -4.83 -6.95 13.86
N ILE A 149 -5.08 -6.13 12.82
CA ILE A 149 -4.23 -6.05 11.64
C ILE A 149 -3.45 -4.73 11.67
N PHE A 150 -2.13 -4.80 11.49
CA PHE A 150 -1.35 -3.62 11.13
C PHE A 150 -1.53 -3.38 9.62
N CYS A 151 -2.15 -2.27 9.26
CA CYS A 151 -2.45 -1.95 7.86
C CYS A 151 -1.21 -1.37 7.18
N LYS A 152 -0.68 -2.09 6.19
CA LYS A 152 0.47 -1.72 5.36
C LYS A 152 -0.07 -1.45 3.96
N GLY A 153 0.12 -0.24 3.45
CA GLY A 153 -0.53 0.12 2.20
C GLY A 153 0.03 1.33 1.51
N ALA A 154 -0.65 1.68 0.43
CA ALA A 154 -0.43 2.91 -0.31
C ALA A 154 -1.75 3.48 -0.85
N ASN A 155 -1.74 4.77 -1.14
CA ASN A 155 -2.80 5.48 -1.81
C ASN A 155 -2.72 5.19 -3.32
N TRP A 156 -3.82 4.71 -3.86
CA TRP A 156 -4.04 4.45 -5.27
C TRP A 156 -4.68 5.66 -5.93
N ILE A 157 -4.11 6.06 -7.07
CA ILE A 157 -4.63 7.12 -7.93
C ILE A 157 -4.94 6.54 -9.33
N PRO A 158 -5.67 7.26 -10.20
CA PRO A 158 -5.95 6.76 -11.55
C PRO A 158 -4.68 6.35 -12.31
N GLY A 159 -4.71 5.17 -12.92
CA GLY A 159 -3.54 4.59 -13.61
C GLY A 159 -3.12 5.27 -14.91
N ASP A 160 -3.90 6.24 -15.41
CA ASP A 160 -3.58 7.06 -16.57
C ASP A 160 -4.39 8.35 -16.50
N SER A 161 -3.88 9.45 -17.07
CA SER A 161 -4.65 10.68 -17.25
C SER A 161 -5.83 10.49 -18.23
N PHE A 162 -5.74 9.48 -19.10
CA PHE A 162 -6.78 9.06 -20.03
C PHE A 162 -7.33 7.68 -19.63
N LEU A 163 -8.35 7.68 -18.77
CA LEU A 163 -8.87 6.51 -18.05
C LEU A 163 -9.16 5.28 -18.94
N HIS A 164 -9.68 5.48 -20.15
CA HIS A 164 -10.01 4.39 -21.10
C HIS A 164 -8.81 3.55 -21.56
N ARG A 165 -7.58 4.06 -21.40
CA ARG A 165 -6.33 3.36 -21.74
C ARG A 165 -5.93 2.33 -20.71
N VAL A 166 -6.42 2.45 -19.48
CA VAL A 166 -6.11 1.49 -18.41
C VAL A 166 -6.89 0.20 -18.66
N LYS A 167 -6.16 -0.90 -18.88
CA LYS A 167 -6.72 -2.24 -19.09
C LYS A 167 -6.44 -3.12 -17.88
N GLU A 168 -7.14 -4.25 -17.78
CA GLU A 168 -6.97 -5.23 -16.69
C GLU A 168 -5.50 -5.55 -16.39
N ALA A 169 -4.69 -5.77 -17.44
CA ALA A 169 -3.27 -6.08 -17.27
C ALA A 169 -2.51 -5.03 -16.43
N LYS A 170 -2.83 -3.74 -16.59
CA LYS A 170 -2.20 -2.68 -15.78
C LYS A 170 -2.67 -2.73 -14.33
N TYR A 171 -3.96 -2.94 -14.08
CA TYR A 171 -4.48 -3.14 -12.72
C TYR A 171 -3.82 -4.33 -12.02
N ARG A 172 -3.78 -5.48 -12.71
CA ARG A 172 -3.20 -6.71 -12.16
C ARG A 172 -1.73 -6.53 -11.81
N VAL A 173 -0.93 -6.00 -12.74
CA VAL A 173 0.50 -5.75 -12.50
C VAL A 173 0.75 -4.81 -11.31
N LEU A 174 0.00 -3.71 -11.20
CA LEU A 174 0.19 -2.75 -10.11
C LEU A 174 -0.24 -3.32 -8.74
N LEU A 175 -1.35 -4.05 -8.70
CA LEU A 175 -1.87 -4.65 -7.46
C LEU A 175 -1.05 -5.87 -7.02
N GLU A 176 -0.53 -6.68 -7.96
CA GLU A 176 0.44 -7.74 -7.66
C GLU A 176 1.73 -7.14 -7.09
N GLN A 177 2.24 -6.05 -7.67
CA GLN A 177 3.38 -5.34 -7.10
C GLN A 177 3.11 -4.79 -5.69
N ALA A 178 1.88 -4.36 -5.38
CA ALA A 178 1.49 -3.99 -4.03
C ALA A 178 1.49 -5.19 -3.07
N ARG A 179 0.91 -6.32 -3.48
CA ARG A 179 0.96 -7.59 -2.72
C ARG A 179 2.40 -8.02 -2.45
N ASP A 180 3.28 -7.91 -3.44
CA ASP A 180 4.66 -8.40 -3.40
C ASP A 180 5.57 -7.56 -2.49
N VAL A 181 5.17 -6.33 -2.16
CA VAL A 181 5.77 -5.53 -1.05
C VAL A 181 5.06 -5.73 0.28
N ASN A 182 4.30 -6.82 0.40
CA ASN A 182 3.59 -7.21 1.61
C ASN A 182 2.51 -6.22 2.06
N MET A 183 1.98 -5.38 1.16
CA MET A 183 0.81 -4.56 1.49
C MET A 183 -0.42 -5.45 1.69
N ASN A 184 -1.30 -5.00 2.58
CA ASN A 184 -2.57 -5.64 2.87
C ASN A 184 -3.74 -4.64 2.80
N MET A 185 -3.48 -3.38 2.43
CA MET A 185 -4.48 -2.35 2.24
C MET A 185 -4.10 -1.40 1.10
N ILE A 186 -5.08 -0.97 0.31
CA ILE A 186 -4.99 0.08 -0.70
C ILE A 186 -6.08 1.11 -0.41
N ARG A 187 -5.73 2.39 -0.45
CA ARG A 187 -6.71 3.48 -0.37
C ARG A 187 -7.00 4.02 -1.76
N VAL A 188 -8.21 3.85 -2.25
CA VAL A 188 -8.67 4.52 -3.49
C VAL A 188 -8.97 5.97 -3.13
N TRP A 189 -8.07 6.87 -3.51
CA TRP A 189 -8.08 8.28 -3.11
C TRP A 189 -9.21 9.08 -3.76
N GLY A 190 -9.83 9.97 -2.98
CA GLY A 190 -11.07 10.67 -3.33
C GLY A 190 -11.01 11.71 -4.46
N GLY A 191 -9.86 12.09 -5.01
CA GLY A 191 -9.85 12.94 -6.21
C GLY A 191 -9.62 12.17 -7.51
N GLY A 192 -9.69 10.83 -7.45
CA GLY A 192 -9.60 9.93 -8.61
C GLY A 192 -10.98 9.56 -9.16
N ILE A 193 -11.20 8.24 -9.29
CA ILE A 193 -12.46 7.66 -9.71
C ILE A 193 -12.82 6.47 -8.82
N TYR A 194 -14.09 6.08 -8.80
CA TYR A 194 -14.41 4.69 -8.45
C TYR A 194 -13.87 3.80 -9.56
N GLU A 195 -12.99 2.89 -9.19
CA GLU A 195 -12.33 2.00 -10.13
C GLU A 195 -13.34 1.02 -10.79
N PRO A 196 -12.99 0.39 -11.92
CA PRO A 196 -13.82 -0.64 -12.53
C PRO A 196 -13.85 -1.89 -11.64
N ASP A 197 -14.88 -2.73 -11.81
CA ASP A 197 -15.09 -3.93 -10.98
C ASP A 197 -13.85 -4.83 -10.91
N ILE A 198 -13.12 -4.97 -12.03
CA ILE A 198 -11.89 -5.77 -12.10
C ILE A 198 -10.82 -5.34 -11.09
N PHE A 199 -10.74 -4.06 -10.70
CA PHE A 199 -9.82 -3.61 -9.65
C PHE A 199 -10.16 -4.25 -8.30
N TYR A 200 -11.44 -4.26 -7.93
CA TYR A 200 -11.90 -4.82 -6.66
C TYR A 200 -11.86 -6.34 -6.69
N GLU A 201 -12.17 -6.98 -7.83
CA GLU A 201 -12.03 -8.42 -8.03
C GLU A 201 -10.57 -8.86 -7.83
N ILE A 202 -9.60 -8.13 -8.39
CA ILE A 202 -8.17 -8.39 -8.14
C ILE A 202 -7.80 -8.15 -6.67
N CYS A 203 -8.34 -7.11 -6.02
CA CYS A 203 -8.09 -6.87 -4.60
C CYS A 203 -8.66 -8.00 -3.71
N ASP A 204 -9.79 -8.58 -4.09
CA ASP A 204 -10.37 -9.75 -3.44
C ASP A 204 -9.46 -10.98 -3.59
N GLU A 205 -8.95 -11.22 -4.80
CA GLU A 205 -8.02 -12.32 -5.11
C GLU A 205 -6.70 -12.20 -4.33
N LEU A 206 -6.13 -10.99 -4.27
CA LEU A 206 -4.81 -10.73 -3.69
C LEU A 206 -4.83 -10.44 -2.19
N GLY A 207 -6.01 -10.31 -1.59
CA GLY A 207 -6.14 -10.03 -0.15
C GLY A 207 -5.84 -8.58 0.21
N LEU A 208 -6.04 -7.63 -0.71
CA LEU A 208 -5.80 -6.22 -0.47
C LEU A 208 -7.08 -5.57 0.05
N LEU A 209 -7.09 -5.14 1.31
CA LEU A 209 -8.22 -4.38 1.87
C LEU A 209 -8.37 -3.05 1.12
N VAL A 210 -9.59 -2.66 0.75
CA VAL A 210 -9.83 -1.39 0.07
C VAL A 210 -10.43 -0.36 1.03
N TRP A 211 -9.69 0.70 1.30
CA TRP A 211 -10.24 1.94 1.85
C TRP A 211 -10.79 2.75 0.68
N GLN A 212 -12.11 2.90 0.60
CA GLN A 212 -12.78 3.55 -0.52
C GLN A 212 -13.24 4.95 -0.12
N ASP A 213 -12.58 5.99 -0.65
CA ASP A 213 -13.11 7.34 -0.56
C ASP A 213 -14.33 7.50 -1.50
N PHE A 214 -15.25 8.39 -1.17
CA PHE A 214 -16.13 9.02 -2.16
C PHE A 214 -15.34 10.09 -2.91
N MET A 215 -15.76 10.42 -4.15
CA MET A 215 -14.94 11.21 -5.08
C MET A 215 -14.93 12.73 -4.80
N PHE A 216 -14.52 13.09 -3.58
CA PHE A 216 -14.33 14.46 -3.09
C PHE A 216 -12.92 14.62 -2.52
N ALA A 217 -12.23 15.70 -2.89
CA ALA A 217 -10.88 15.95 -2.39
C ALA A 217 -10.52 17.45 -2.34
N CYS A 218 -9.83 17.84 -1.27
CA CYS A 218 -9.13 19.12 -1.08
C CYS A 218 -9.98 20.38 -1.39
N GLY A 219 -11.28 20.36 -1.11
CA GLY A 219 -12.19 21.44 -1.51
C GLY A 219 -13.48 21.53 -0.70
N ALA A 220 -14.07 22.72 -0.68
CA ALA A 220 -15.43 22.93 -0.19
C ALA A 220 -16.41 22.69 -1.35
N TYR A 221 -17.38 21.80 -1.16
CA TYR A 221 -18.31 21.40 -2.22
C TYR A 221 -19.70 22.02 -2.00
N PRO A 222 -20.46 22.29 -3.08
CA PRO A 222 -21.82 22.79 -2.96
C PRO A 222 -22.75 21.80 -2.24
N ASP A 223 -23.83 22.29 -1.64
CA ASP A 223 -24.84 21.45 -0.96
C ASP A 223 -26.29 21.87 -1.28
N PHE A 224 -26.50 22.54 -2.42
CA PHE A 224 -27.82 22.89 -2.92
C PHE A 224 -28.61 21.64 -3.39
N PRO A 225 -29.96 21.66 -3.39
CA PRO A 225 -30.78 20.46 -3.55
C PRO A 225 -30.50 19.61 -4.80
N GLU A 226 -30.26 20.25 -5.95
CA GLU A 226 -29.97 19.53 -7.21
C GLU A 226 -28.63 18.78 -7.15
N PHE A 227 -27.58 19.41 -6.62
CA PHE A 227 -26.30 18.75 -6.41
C PHE A 227 -26.41 17.59 -5.42
N MET A 228 -27.12 17.80 -4.30
CA MET A 228 -27.36 16.76 -3.29
C MET A 228 -28.13 15.57 -3.85
N LYS A 229 -29.09 15.80 -4.76
CA LYS A 229 -29.82 14.73 -5.45
C LYS A 229 -28.87 13.95 -6.37
N ASN A 230 -28.10 14.65 -7.21
CA ASN A 230 -27.17 14.04 -8.14
C ASN A 230 -26.15 13.13 -7.43
N ILE A 231 -25.45 13.65 -6.41
CA ILE A 231 -24.47 12.85 -5.67
C ILE A 231 -25.13 11.71 -4.87
N SER A 232 -26.38 11.87 -4.42
CA SER A 232 -27.11 10.78 -3.76
C SER A 232 -27.37 9.61 -4.70
N GLU A 233 -27.61 9.87 -5.99
CA GLU A 233 -27.75 8.83 -7.02
C GLU A 233 -26.40 8.14 -7.26
N GLU A 234 -25.32 8.91 -7.43
CA GLU A 234 -23.94 8.39 -7.56
C GLU A 234 -23.56 7.48 -6.38
N PHE A 235 -23.87 7.89 -5.15
CA PHE A 235 -23.52 7.12 -3.95
C PHE A 235 -24.24 5.79 -3.91
N GLN A 236 -25.55 5.78 -4.16
CA GLN A 236 -26.34 4.54 -4.16
C GLN A 236 -25.85 3.57 -5.24
N GLN A 237 -25.56 4.06 -6.45
CA GLN A 237 -25.03 3.25 -7.54
C GLN A 237 -23.70 2.58 -7.17
N ASN A 238 -22.74 3.34 -6.62
CA ASN A 238 -21.42 2.80 -6.28
C ASN A 238 -21.44 1.93 -5.02
N ILE A 239 -22.26 2.24 -4.02
CA ILE A 239 -22.40 1.38 -2.83
C ILE A 239 -22.99 0.03 -3.24
N ASN A 240 -24.07 0.02 -4.02
CA ASN A 240 -24.68 -1.23 -4.49
C ASN A 240 -23.73 -2.05 -5.37
N ARG A 241 -22.96 -1.38 -6.23
CA ARG A 241 -21.97 -2.05 -7.10
C ARG A 241 -20.82 -2.67 -6.31
N LEU A 242 -20.38 -2.09 -5.20
CA LEU A 242 -19.10 -2.44 -4.57
C LEU A 242 -19.22 -3.22 -3.26
N GLN A 243 -20.35 -3.16 -2.55
CA GLN A 243 -20.41 -3.60 -1.15
C GLN A 243 -20.17 -5.12 -0.91
N TYR A 244 -20.39 -5.95 -1.92
CA TYR A 244 -20.23 -7.40 -1.84
C TYR A 244 -18.76 -7.85 -1.91
N HIS A 245 -17.86 -6.99 -2.37
CA HIS A 245 -16.43 -7.29 -2.40
C HIS A 245 -15.89 -7.49 -0.98
N PRO A 246 -15.28 -8.65 -0.66
CA PRO A 246 -14.68 -8.89 0.64
C PRO A 246 -13.49 -7.95 0.93
N SER A 247 -12.77 -7.49 -0.10
CA SER A 247 -11.67 -6.52 0.02
C SER A 247 -12.12 -5.19 0.59
N LEU A 248 -13.27 -4.67 0.17
CA LEU A 248 -13.77 -3.37 0.60
C LEU A 248 -13.86 -3.30 2.11
N ALA A 249 -13.07 -2.44 2.75
CA ALA A 249 -12.84 -2.45 4.19
C ALA A 249 -13.54 -1.31 4.92
N LEU A 250 -13.59 -0.14 4.29
CA LEU A 250 -14.09 1.09 4.86
C LEU A 250 -14.59 2.02 3.75
N TRP A 251 -15.66 2.76 4.03
CA TRP A 251 -16.13 3.89 3.24
C TRP A 251 -15.66 5.20 3.88
N CYS A 252 -15.03 6.09 3.11
CA CYS A 252 -14.54 7.38 3.59
C CYS A 252 -15.19 8.53 2.82
N GLY A 253 -15.71 9.55 3.51
CA GLY A 253 -16.53 10.58 2.87
C GLY A 253 -15.76 11.48 1.89
N ASN A 254 -14.50 11.80 2.18
CA ASN A 254 -13.65 12.62 1.31
C ASN A 254 -12.16 12.55 1.69
N ASN A 255 -11.33 13.23 0.89
CA ASN A 255 -9.95 13.56 1.20
C ASN A 255 -9.80 15.04 1.62
N GLU A 256 -9.28 15.27 2.82
CA GLU A 256 -8.76 16.55 3.34
C GLU A 256 -9.71 17.75 3.38
N ASN A 257 -11.01 17.59 3.15
CA ASN A 257 -11.92 18.75 3.11
C ASN A 257 -12.04 19.39 4.50
N GLU A 258 -12.27 18.58 5.52
CA GLU A 258 -12.42 19.03 6.91
C GLU A 258 -11.11 19.63 7.42
N TRP A 259 -9.97 19.01 7.10
CA TRP A 259 -8.66 19.54 7.48
C TRP A 259 -8.32 20.84 6.75
N GLY A 260 -8.60 20.92 5.45
CA GLY A 260 -8.47 22.18 4.70
C GLY A 260 -9.37 23.28 5.27
N TRP A 261 -10.62 22.94 5.64
CA TRP A 261 -11.56 23.90 6.22
C TRP A 261 -11.17 24.36 7.62
N PHE A 262 -10.59 23.49 8.45
CA PHE A 262 -10.10 23.82 9.79
C PHE A 262 -9.17 25.04 9.78
N HIS A 263 -8.26 25.12 8.79
CA HIS A 263 -7.33 26.24 8.64
C HIS A 263 -7.99 27.59 8.30
N THR A 264 -9.27 27.60 7.94
CA THR A 264 -10.02 28.86 7.75
C THR A 264 -10.45 29.50 9.08
N GLY A 265 -10.34 28.77 10.20
CA GLY A 265 -10.79 29.22 11.53
C GLY A 265 -12.32 29.26 11.70
N LYS A 266 -13.09 28.81 10.70
CA LYS A 266 -14.55 28.76 10.75
C LYS A 266 -15.04 27.46 11.40
N LYS A 267 -16.27 27.46 11.90
CA LYS A 267 -16.88 26.24 12.47
C LYS A 267 -16.96 25.14 11.41
N MET A 268 -16.61 23.91 11.80
CA MET A 268 -16.65 22.75 10.90
C MET A 268 -18.04 22.52 10.30
N SER A 269 -19.09 22.67 11.11
CA SER A 269 -20.48 22.51 10.68
C SER A 269 -20.98 23.55 9.67
N SER A 270 -20.20 24.63 9.43
CA SER A 270 -20.48 25.62 8.39
C SER A 270 -19.72 25.38 7.08
N MET A 271 -18.92 24.31 7.00
CA MET A 271 -18.23 23.94 5.77
C MET A 271 -19.24 23.58 4.66
N PRO A 272 -19.17 24.21 3.48
CA PRO A 272 -19.89 23.73 2.31
C PRO A 272 -19.50 22.27 2.01
N GLY A 273 -20.49 21.39 1.97
CA GLY A 273 -20.29 19.95 1.83
C GLY A 273 -20.34 19.17 3.14
N TYR A 274 -20.33 19.81 4.32
CA TYR A 274 -20.45 19.11 5.61
C TYR A 274 -21.67 18.18 5.69
N ARG A 275 -22.80 18.61 5.11
CA ARG A 275 -24.04 17.81 5.05
C ARG A 275 -23.89 16.55 4.21
N ILE A 276 -23.01 16.54 3.21
CA ILE A 276 -22.72 15.36 2.38
C ILE A 276 -22.09 14.28 3.28
N TYR A 277 -21.01 14.62 3.97
CA TYR A 277 -20.18 13.67 4.71
C TYR A 277 -20.75 13.29 6.07
N HIS A 278 -21.43 14.20 6.77
CA HIS A 278 -21.93 13.95 8.14
C HIS A 278 -23.43 13.62 8.21
N LYS A 279 -24.19 13.76 7.12
CA LYS A 279 -25.64 13.47 7.12
C LYS A 279 -26.06 12.54 5.98
N LEU A 280 -25.83 12.92 4.72
CA LEU A 280 -26.31 12.19 3.55
C LEU A 280 -25.67 10.80 3.44
N LEU A 281 -24.33 10.74 3.41
CA LEU A 281 -23.60 9.48 3.29
C LEU A 281 -23.90 8.49 4.43
N PRO A 282 -23.84 8.89 5.73
CA PRO A 282 -24.25 8.01 6.82
C PRO A 282 -25.67 7.48 6.69
N ALA A 283 -26.62 8.31 6.23
CA ALA A 283 -28.01 7.89 6.05
C ALA A 283 -28.16 6.85 4.93
N ILE A 284 -27.47 7.03 3.81
CA ILE A 284 -27.48 6.06 2.70
C ILE A 284 -26.81 4.75 3.12
N LEU A 285 -25.62 4.81 3.75
CA LEU A 285 -24.89 3.63 4.20
C LEU A 285 -25.64 2.84 5.27
N LYS A 286 -26.38 3.50 6.16
CA LYS A 286 -27.26 2.83 7.14
C LYS A 286 -28.29 1.92 6.47
N ASN A 287 -28.74 2.25 5.26
CA ASN A 287 -29.72 1.46 4.52
C ASN A 287 -29.06 0.41 3.62
N LEU A 288 -27.93 0.75 2.99
CA LEU A 288 -27.32 -0.09 1.95
C LEU A 288 -26.16 -0.98 2.42
N ASP A 289 -25.35 -0.52 3.38
CA ASP A 289 -24.15 -1.25 3.86
C ASP A 289 -23.84 -0.96 5.35
N LYS A 290 -24.84 -1.18 6.22
CA LYS A 290 -24.82 -0.77 7.64
C LYS A 290 -23.69 -1.38 8.48
N ASN A 291 -23.12 -2.50 8.03
CA ASN A 291 -22.15 -3.28 8.79
C ASN A 291 -20.71 -2.88 8.49
N ARG A 292 -20.47 -2.09 7.43
CA ARG A 292 -19.13 -1.65 7.05
C ARG A 292 -18.78 -0.33 7.77
N PRO A 293 -17.55 -0.18 8.27
CA PRO A 293 -17.11 1.09 8.84
C PRO A 293 -17.26 2.27 7.87
N TYR A 294 -17.74 3.39 8.40
CA TYR A 294 -17.76 4.67 7.72
C TYR A 294 -16.87 5.67 8.46
N TRP A 295 -16.13 6.47 7.71
CA TRP A 295 -15.28 7.54 8.21
C TRP A 295 -15.57 8.83 7.45
N PRO A 296 -15.81 9.97 8.12
CA PRO A 296 -16.32 11.15 7.41
C PRO A 296 -15.28 11.81 6.50
N SER A 297 -14.00 11.78 6.86
CA SER A 297 -12.91 12.44 6.15
C SER A 297 -11.58 11.76 6.43
N SER A 298 -10.65 11.83 5.49
CA SER A 298 -9.24 11.49 5.71
C SER A 298 -8.37 12.73 5.47
N PRO A 299 -7.73 13.32 6.50
CA PRO A 299 -7.72 12.89 7.89
C PRO A 299 -8.99 13.31 8.65
N TRP A 300 -9.25 12.64 9.76
CA TRP A 300 -10.27 13.04 10.74
C TRP A 300 -9.92 12.50 12.12
N GLY A 301 -10.29 13.26 13.14
CA GLY A 301 -10.16 12.95 14.56
C GLY A 301 -11.28 13.61 15.35
N PHE A 302 -11.39 13.27 16.63
CA PHE A 302 -12.32 13.89 17.58
C PHE A 302 -11.70 15.08 18.34
N ASP A 303 -10.47 15.44 17.99
CA ASP A 303 -9.76 16.61 18.50
C ASP A 303 -10.23 17.91 17.79
N GLU A 304 -9.71 19.05 18.23
CA GLU A 304 -10.02 20.35 17.58
C GLU A 304 -9.47 20.41 16.15
N ASP A 305 -8.20 20.01 15.96
CA ASP A 305 -7.61 19.78 14.64
C ASP A 305 -7.97 18.36 14.18
N PRO A 306 -8.71 18.19 13.07
CA PRO A 306 -9.05 16.86 12.55
C PRO A 306 -7.83 16.02 12.14
N ASN A 307 -6.64 16.62 12.04
CA ASN A 307 -5.38 15.92 11.75
C ASN A 307 -4.49 15.71 12.98
N ALA A 308 -4.99 15.96 14.19
CA ALA A 308 -4.25 15.72 15.43
C ALA A 308 -3.85 14.24 15.59
N PRO A 309 -2.72 13.94 16.27
CA PRO A 309 -2.22 12.57 16.40
C PRO A 309 -2.96 11.73 17.46
N ASP A 310 -3.78 12.37 18.30
CA ASP A 310 -4.34 11.79 19.52
C ASP A 310 -5.64 10.99 19.29
N SER A 311 -6.30 11.19 18.15
CA SER A 311 -7.48 10.42 17.76
C SER A 311 -7.57 10.24 16.24
N GLY A 312 -8.24 9.18 15.79
CA GLY A 312 -8.51 9.00 14.37
C GLY A 312 -7.29 8.68 13.50
N ASN A 313 -7.30 9.19 12.27
CA ASN A 313 -6.23 9.02 11.29
C ASN A 313 -5.59 10.36 10.90
N ARG A 314 -4.32 10.32 10.48
CA ARG A 314 -3.49 11.49 10.18
C ARG A 314 -2.89 11.45 8.78
N HIS A 315 -2.73 12.63 8.20
CA HIS A 315 -1.88 12.93 7.06
C HIS A 315 -0.62 13.64 7.56
N GLU A 316 0.53 12.95 7.55
CA GLU A 316 1.80 13.49 8.04
C GLU A 316 2.57 14.17 6.91
N TRP A 317 2.13 15.38 6.57
CA TRP A 317 2.72 16.22 5.52
C TRP A 317 3.74 17.26 6.03
N ASN A 318 4.08 17.28 7.33
CA ASN A 318 5.17 18.15 7.76
C ASN A 318 6.50 17.66 7.17
N ILE A 319 6.67 16.34 7.10
CA ILE A 319 7.70 15.72 6.28
C ILE A 319 7.34 15.95 4.81
N TRP A 320 8.33 16.29 4.00
CA TRP A 320 8.19 16.72 2.60
C TRP A 320 7.55 18.10 2.42
N SER A 321 6.22 18.23 2.56
CA SER A 321 5.50 19.47 2.21
C SER A 321 5.84 20.61 3.17
N GLY A 322 5.89 20.33 4.47
CA GLY A 322 6.32 21.25 5.52
C GLY A 322 7.84 21.38 5.70
N TRP A 323 8.64 20.87 4.76
CA TRP A 323 10.11 20.96 4.75
C TRP A 323 10.81 20.34 5.99
N LYS A 324 10.11 19.60 6.86
CA LYS A 324 10.74 18.90 7.99
C LYS A 324 11.57 17.72 7.52
N ASP A 325 12.64 17.44 8.26
CA ASP A 325 13.48 16.30 7.98
C ASP A 325 12.75 14.99 8.29
N TYR A 326 12.90 13.95 7.45
CA TYR A 326 12.18 12.69 7.66
C TYR A 326 12.57 11.97 8.96
N LEU A 327 13.69 12.32 9.61
CA LEU A 327 14.05 11.78 10.91
C LEU A 327 13.22 12.37 12.06
N GLU A 328 12.54 13.48 11.83
CA GLU A 328 11.61 14.06 12.81
C GLU A 328 10.35 13.21 13.00
N VAL A 329 10.11 12.22 12.13
CA VAL A 329 9.02 11.22 12.31
C VAL A 329 9.06 10.56 13.69
N ARG A 330 10.23 10.49 14.34
CA ARG A 330 10.39 9.99 15.72
C ARG A 330 9.51 10.71 16.75
N SER A 331 9.08 11.93 16.44
CA SER A 331 8.18 12.74 17.26
C SER A 331 6.70 12.48 16.96
N ASP A 332 6.38 11.85 15.83
CA ASP A 332 5.01 11.52 15.46
C ASP A 332 4.46 10.38 16.33
N SER A 333 3.31 10.62 16.96
CA SER A 333 2.67 9.69 17.87
C SER A 333 1.39 9.05 17.33
N SER A 334 1.10 9.24 16.05
CA SER A 334 -0.21 9.03 15.44
C SER A 334 -0.72 7.60 15.54
N LEU A 335 -2.04 7.46 15.67
CA LEU A 335 -2.69 6.16 15.82
C LEU A 335 -2.82 5.40 14.49
N PHE A 336 -2.98 6.12 13.39
CA PHE A 336 -3.00 5.57 12.03
C PHE A 336 -2.61 6.66 11.04
N VAL A 337 -1.64 6.40 10.17
CA VAL A 337 -1.19 7.36 9.15
C VAL A 337 -1.75 6.94 7.80
N THR A 338 -2.72 7.67 7.26
CA THR A 338 -3.35 7.40 5.96
C THR A 338 -2.65 8.07 4.80
N GLU A 339 -1.85 9.11 5.06
CA GLU A 339 -0.98 9.71 4.06
C GLU A 339 0.33 10.18 4.69
N PHE A 340 1.42 9.90 3.99
CA PHE A 340 2.73 10.49 4.14
C PHE A 340 3.52 10.12 2.88
N GLY A 341 4.45 10.96 2.44
CA GLY A 341 5.18 10.67 1.22
C GLY A 341 6.53 11.35 1.14
N PHE A 342 7.36 10.85 0.23
CA PHE A 342 8.56 11.53 -0.23
C PHE A 342 8.65 11.44 -1.76
N GLN A 343 8.99 12.52 -2.46
CA GLN A 343 9.13 12.42 -3.93
C GLN A 343 10.44 11.75 -4.33
N GLY A 344 10.38 11.02 -5.43
CA GLY A 344 11.52 10.54 -6.19
C GLY A 344 11.15 10.52 -7.69
N PRO A 345 12.09 10.82 -8.59
CA PRO A 345 11.82 10.79 -10.02
C PRO A 345 11.42 9.39 -10.50
N ALA A 346 10.65 9.30 -11.60
CA ALA A 346 10.41 8.04 -12.30
C ALA A 346 11.74 7.34 -12.68
N ASN A 347 11.69 6.04 -13.02
CA ASN A 347 12.90 5.33 -13.42
C ASN A 347 13.55 6.00 -14.63
N ARG A 348 14.88 5.90 -14.72
CA ARG A 348 15.69 6.47 -15.81
C ARG A 348 15.08 6.21 -17.18
N SER A 349 14.77 4.95 -17.48
CA SER A 349 14.16 4.57 -18.76
C SER A 349 12.83 5.30 -19.04
N THR A 350 12.02 5.55 -18.01
CA THR A 350 10.69 6.17 -18.15
C THR A 350 10.80 7.66 -18.45
N LEU A 351 11.76 8.35 -17.83
CA LEU A 351 12.02 9.77 -18.12
C LEU A 351 12.74 9.96 -19.45
N GLU A 352 13.67 9.06 -19.81
CA GLU A 352 14.41 9.13 -21.07
C GLU A 352 13.52 8.91 -22.31
N GLU A 353 12.31 8.36 -22.15
CA GLU A 353 11.28 8.30 -23.20
C GLU A 353 10.64 9.66 -23.51
N VAL A 354 10.58 10.58 -22.53
CA VAL A 354 9.89 11.87 -22.65
C VAL A 354 10.84 13.07 -22.61
N ILE A 355 12.11 12.85 -22.24
CA ILE A 355 13.15 13.89 -22.17
C ILE A 355 14.23 13.58 -23.22
N PRO A 356 14.37 14.43 -24.26
CA PRO A 356 15.41 14.29 -25.28
C PRO A 356 16.81 14.25 -24.67
N GLU A 357 17.73 13.52 -25.30
CA GLU A 357 19.10 13.33 -24.79
C GLU A 357 19.84 14.63 -24.49
N THR A 358 19.67 15.65 -25.35
CA THR A 358 20.27 16.98 -25.18
C THR A 358 19.72 17.76 -23.98
N GLU A 359 18.57 17.37 -23.45
CA GLU A 359 17.84 18.04 -22.37
C GLU A 359 17.90 17.26 -21.05
N ARG A 360 18.63 16.13 -21.00
CA ARG A 360 18.78 15.26 -19.81
C ARG A 360 19.65 15.92 -18.74
N ASN A 361 19.07 16.89 -18.05
CA ASN A 361 19.66 17.63 -16.96
C ASN A 361 18.60 17.86 -15.85
N CYS A 362 18.98 17.68 -14.59
CA CYS A 362 18.08 17.77 -13.44
C CYS A 362 17.56 19.18 -13.13
N GLN A 363 18.07 20.21 -13.79
CA GLN A 363 17.63 21.62 -13.72
C GLN A 363 17.06 22.10 -15.06
N ASN A 364 16.79 21.18 -15.99
CA ASN A 364 16.17 21.51 -17.26
C ASN A 364 14.66 21.76 -17.07
N ALA A 365 14.12 22.74 -17.79
CA ALA A 365 12.69 23.09 -17.73
C ALA A 365 11.77 21.89 -18.06
N ILE A 366 12.17 20.95 -18.92
CA ILE A 366 11.37 19.76 -19.24
C ILE A 366 11.32 18.81 -18.05
N PHE A 367 12.45 18.59 -17.36
CA PHE A 367 12.47 17.76 -16.14
C PHE A 367 11.62 18.42 -15.04
N GLU A 368 11.79 19.73 -14.84
CA GLU A 368 11.02 20.48 -13.85
C GLU A 368 9.53 20.50 -14.17
N PHE A 369 9.16 20.57 -15.45
CA PHE A 369 7.76 20.47 -15.88
C PHE A 369 7.13 19.13 -15.52
N HIS A 370 7.91 18.05 -15.51
CA HIS A 370 7.50 16.73 -15.04
C HIS A 370 7.62 16.59 -13.51
N ASN A 371 7.65 17.70 -12.77
CA ASN A 371 7.38 17.73 -11.33
C ASN A 371 6.28 18.76 -11.06
N LYS A 372 5.10 18.29 -10.60
CA LYS A 372 3.92 19.15 -10.43
C LYS A 372 3.76 19.68 -9.01
N GLN A 373 4.66 19.31 -8.11
CA GLN A 373 4.65 19.81 -6.74
C GLN A 373 5.23 21.21 -6.73
N VAL A 374 4.54 22.13 -6.04
CA VAL A 374 5.07 23.47 -5.77
C VAL A 374 6.41 23.32 -5.04
N GLU A 375 7.44 23.99 -5.55
CA GLU A 375 8.87 23.87 -5.17
C GLU A 375 9.34 22.40 -5.03
N GLY A 376 8.87 21.51 -5.91
CA GLY A 376 9.21 20.09 -5.89
C GLY A 376 10.69 19.83 -6.16
N ASN A 377 11.28 20.51 -7.14
CA ASN A 377 12.69 20.31 -7.52
C ASN A 377 13.64 20.80 -6.41
N GLU A 378 13.35 21.97 -5.85
CA GLU A 378 14.07 22.59 -4.74
C GLU A 378 14.06 21.68 -3.50
N ARG A 379 12.91 21.04 -3.21
CA ARG A 379 12.82 20.02 -2.16
C ARG A 379 13.72 18.83 -2.42
N LEU A 380 13.79 18.30 -3.65
CA LEU A 380 14.70 17.20 -3.98
C LEU A 380 16.15 17.55 -3.61
N PHE A 381 16.63 18.74 -3.98
CA PHE A 381 17.97 19.21 -3.65
C PHE A 381 18.19 19.42 -2.14
N ARG A 382 17.23 20.07 -1.46
CA ARG A 382 17.30 20.27 0.01
C ARG A 382 17.40 18.94 0.74
N TYR A 383 16.55 17.99 0.37
CA TYR A 383 16.51 16.70 1.07
C TYR A 383 17.69 15.81 0.70
N LEU A 384 18.13 15.84 -0.55
CA LEU A 384 19.31 15.11 -0.98
C LEU A 384 20.54 15.61 -0.20
N SER A 385 20.80 16.92 -0.23
CA SER A 385 21.92 17.55 0.48
C SER A 385 21.88 17.38 2.01
N GLY A 386 20.71 17.12 2.58
CA GLY A 386 20.55 16.81 4.01
C GLY A 386 21.15 15.46 4.43
N HIS A 387 21.09 14.45 3.55
CA HIS A 387 21.34 13.06 3.92
C HIS A 387 22.41 12.37 3.09
N LEU A 388 22.44 12.61 1.79
CA LEU A 388 23.32 11.95 0.82
C LEU A 388 24.24 13.00 0.14
N PRO A 389 25.36 12.57 -0.46
CA PRO A 389 26.15 13.43 -1.34
C PRO A 389 25.30 13.98 -2.49
N VAL A 390 25.62 15.19 -2.95
CA VAL A 390 24.89 15.82 -4.06
C VAL A 390 25.70 15.64 -5.34
N TYR A 391 25.17 14.83 -6.25
CA TYR A 391 25.67 14.68 -7.61
C TYR A 391 24.54 15.00 -8.57
N THR A 392 24.84 15.80 -9.59
CA THR A 392 23.84 16.36 -10.53
C THR A 392 23.91 15.77 -11.92
N GLY A 393 24.86 14.85 -12.17
CA GLY A 393 24.88 14.06 -13.40
C GLY A 393 23.57 13.29 -13.53
N TRP A 394 23.01 13.21 -14.74
CA TRP A 394 21.67 12.66 -14.98
C TRP A 394 21.42 11.30 -14.30
N PRO A 395 22.19 10.22 -14.55
CA PRO A 395 21.97 8.94 -13.89
C PRO A 395 22.21 8.99 -12.37
N ASP A 396 23.15 9.81 -11.91
CA ASP A 396 23.50 9.91 -10.49
C ASP A 396 22.43 10.61 -9.68
N PHE A 397 21.88 11.71 -10.21
CA PHE A 397 20.81 12.46 -9.56
C PHE A 397 19.55 11.59 -9.44
N LEU A 398 19.17 10.86 -10.49
CA LEU A 398 18.03 9.96 -10.47
C LEU A 398 18.20 8.83 -9.43
N TYR A 399 19.37 8.18 -9.41
CA TYR A 399 19.67 7.13 -8.44
C TYR A 399 19.64 7.65 -7.00
N LEU A 400 20.35 8.75 -6.71
CA LEU A 400 20.48 9.28 -5.36
C LEU A 400 19.15 9.84 -4.82
N THR A 401 18.34 10.47 -5.66
CA THR A 401 17.01 10.98 -5.24
C THR A 401 16.02 9.85 -5.00
N GLN A 402 15.99 8.80 -5.84
CA GLN A 402 15.19 7.61 -5.57
C GLN A 402 15.68 6.85 -4.31
N LEU A 403 16.99 6.80 -4.08
CA LEU A 403 17.55 6.24 -2.85
C LEU A 403 17.09 7.04 -1.64
N ASN A 404 17.14 8.38 -1.71
CA ASN A 404 16.68 9.24 -0.63
C ASN A 404 15.19 9.06 -0.35
N GLN A 405 14.37 8.91 -1.39
CA GLN A 405 12.95 8.55 -1.28
C GLN A 405 12.79 7.24 -0.49
N GLY A 406 13.51 6.18 -0.87
CA GLY A 406 13.46 4.89 -0.19
C GLY A 406 13.91 4.96 1.26
N LEU A 407 14.98 5.71 1.58
CA LEU A 407 15.45 5.91 2.95
C LEU A 407 14.46 6.69 3.81
N ALA A 408 13.83 7.73 3.26
CA ALA A 408 12.81 8.50 3.94
C ALA A 408 11.58 7.64 4.29
N LEU A 409 11.04 6.91 3.31
CA LEU A 409 9.91 6.01 3.51
C LEU A 409 10.24 4.90 4.50
N LYS A 410 11.39 4.22 4.34
CA LYS A 410 11.86 3.20 5.28
C LYS A 410 11.90 3.71 6.72
N THR A 411 12.47 4.90 6.93
CA THR A 411 12.58 5.52 8.26
C THR A 411 11.22 5.74 8.90
N CYS A 412 10.26 6.28 8.13
CA CYS A 412 8.91 6.55 8.63
C CYS A 412 8.14 5.25 8.93
N LEU A 413 8.19 4.30 8.01
CA LEU A 413 7.51 3.01 8.14
C LEU A 413 8.01 2.20 9.35
N GLU A 414 9.31 2.15 9.57
CA GLU A 414 9.90 1.47 10.72
C GLU A 414 9.46 2.10 12.03
N HIS A 415 9.39 3.43 12.10
CA HIS A 415 8.91 4.16 13.29
C HIS A 415 7.45 3.84 13.64
N TRP A 416 6.54 3.85 12.67
CA TRP A 416 5.14 3.55 12.96
C TRP A 416 4.92 2.07 13.28
N ARG A 417 5.66 1.18 12.61
CA ARG A 417 5.58 -0.24 12.90
C ARG A 417 6.12 -0.59 14.29
N LEU A 418 7.13 0.13 14.75
CA LEU A 418 7.64 0.11 16.12
C LEU A 418 6.56 0.32 17.17
N ARG A 419 5.63 1.22 16.87
CA ARG A 419 4.60 1.67 17.80
C ARG A 419 3.37 0.78 17.82
N PHE A 420 3.31 -0.29 17.01
CA PHE A 420 2.22 -1.25 17.06
C PHE A 420 2.11 -1.89 18.46
N PRO A 421 0.92 -1.93 19.09
CA PRO A 421 -0.43 -1.68 18.54
C PRO A 421 -1.00 -0.26 18.74
N THR A 422 -0.21 0.71 19.20
CA THR A 422 -0.66 2.11 19.32
C THR A 422 -0.85 2.72 17.94
N THR A 423 0.20 2.70 17.11
CA THR A 423 0.05 2.99 15.68
C THR A 423 -0.29 1.69 14.97
N SER A 424 -1.42 1.65 14.25
CA SER A 424 -1.92 0.41 13.64
C SER A 424 -2.02 0.43 12.11
N GLY A 425 -1.53 1.49 11.47
CA GLY A 425 -1.35 1.49 10.03
C GLY A 425 -0.53 2.66 9.51
N SER A 426 0.03 2.44 8.32
CA SER A 426 0.82 3.40 7.56
C SER A 426 0.55 3.19 6.06
N ILE A 427 -0.08 4.17 5.44
CA ILE A 427 -0.48 4.15 4.02
C ILE A 427 0.32 5.22 3.27
N ILE A 428 1.18 4.77 2.37
CA ILE A 428 2.12 5.62 1.62
C ILE A 428 1.35 6.46 0.59
N TRP A 429 1.59 7.77 0.55
CA TRP A 429 1.36 8.58 -0.64
C TRP A 429 2.64 8.48 -1.49
N GLN A 430 2.64 7.80 -2.64
CA GLN A 430 1.52 7.08 -3.30
C GLN A 430 2.00 5.78 -3.96
N LEU A 431 1.08 4.94 -4.46
CA LEU A 431 1.45 3.67 -5.10
C LEU A 431 1.97 3.90 -6.53
N ASN A 432 1.16 4.52 -7.38
CA ASN A 432 1.30 4.55 -8.83
C ASN A 432 1.24 5.97 -9.41
N ASP A 433 1.55 6.11 -10.71
CA ASP A 433 1.47 7.37 -11.48
C ASP A 433 0.48 7.30 -12.64
N CYS A 434 -0.08 8.46 -13.01
CA CYS A 434 -0.98 8.63 -14.15
C CYS A 434 -0.28 9.10 -15.45
N TRP A 435 1.01 9.44 -15.39
CA TRP A 435 1.86 9.89 -16.50
C TRP A 435 3.35 9.88 -16.08
N PRO A 436 4.34 9.93 -17.00
CA PRO A 436 5.77 9.95 -16.63
C PRO A 436 6.12 11.19 -15.80
N VAL A 437 6.51 11.02 -14.53
CA VAL A 437 6.62 12.17 -13.62
C VAL A 437 7.59 11.92 -12.45
N THR A 438 8.10 12.99 -11.86
CA THR A 438 8.63 13.01 -10.50
C THR A 438 7.51 13.21 -9.50
N SER A 439 7.23 12.17 -8.73
CA SER A 439 6.12 12.12 -7.77
C SER A 439 6.50 11.28 -6.55
N TRP A 440 5.54 11.08 -5.66
CA TRP A 440 5.69 10.22 -4.49
C TRP A 440 5.48 8.73 -4.78
N SER A 441 5.25 8.33 -6.04
CA SER A 441 4.93 6.94 -6.38
C SER A 441 6.06 5.97 -6.02
N LEU A 442 5.70 4.74 -5.69
CA LEU A 442 6.62 3.61 -5.60
C LEU A 442 6.83 2.92 -6.95
N ILE A 443 5.80 2.97 -7.80
CA ILE A 443 5.78 2.36 -9.13
C ILE A 443 5.50 3.48 -10.14
N ASP A 444 6.39 3.66 -11.11
CA ASP A 444 6.22 4.71 -12.11
C ASP A 444 5.13 4.39 -13.14
N TYR A 445 4.86 5.34 -14.03
CA TYR A 445 3.81 5.23 -15.05
C TYR A 445 3.96 4.01 -15.99
N ARG A 446 5.19 3.53 -16.21
CA ARG A 446 5.48 2.33 -17.03
C ARG A 446 5.40 1.04 -16.22
N ASN A 447 4.77 1.09 -15.05
CA ASN A 447 4.60 -0.02 -14.11
C ASN A 447 5.93 -0.57 -13.59
N LYS A 448 7.01 0.23 -13.61
CA LYS A 448 8.33 -0.18 -13.15
C LYS A 448 8.52 0.21 -11.67
N PRO A 449 8.86 -0.74 -10.77
CA PRO A 449 9.26 -0.40 -9.41
C PRO A 449 10.40 0.62 -9.40
N LYS A 450 10.28 1.67 -8.58
CA LYS A 450 11.41 2.55 -8.25
C LYS A 450 12.30 1.86 -7.21
N LEU A 451 13.52 2.37 -7.00
CA LEU A 451 14.40 1.87 -5.94
C LEU A 451 13.71 1.88 -4.55
N ALA A 452 12.88 2.89 -4.29
CA ALA A 452 12.09 3.01 -3.06
C ALA A 452 11.14 1.82 -2.80
N TRP A 453 10.60 1.19 -3.85
CA TRP A 453 9.72 0.03 -3.74
C TRP A 453 10.44 -1.15 -3.05
N HIS A 454 11.70 -1.39 -3.39
CA HIS A 454 12.49 -2.48 -2.81
C HIS A 454 12.85 -2.22 -1.34
N LEU A 455 13.12 -0.97 -0.96
CA LEU A 455 13.35 -0.59 0.43
C LEU A 455 12.06 -0.69 1.27
N VAL A 456 10.91 -0.34 0.68
CA VAL A 456 9.59 -0.49 1.30
C VAL A 456 9.25 -1.97 1.50
N LYS A 457 9.57 -2.85 0.54
CA LYS A 457 9.39 -4.32 0.67
C LYS A 457 10.03 -4.85 1.95
N ALA A 458 11.24 -4.40 2.27
CA ALA A 458 11.93 -4.76 3.51
C ALA A 458 11.21 -4.20 4.76
N ALA A 459 10.81 -2.92 4.74
CA ALA A 459 10.10 -2.29 5.87
C ALA A 459 8.71 -2.90 6.15
N PHE A 460 8.04 -3.42 5.11
CA PHE A 460 6.75 -4.11 5.20
C PHE A 460 6.84 -5.64 5.34
N GLY A 461 8.05 -6.21 5.33
CA GLY A 461 8.29 -7.65 5.44
C GLY A 461 7.57 -8.30 6.62
N GLU A 462 7.08 -9.53 6.46
CA GLU A 462 6.38 -10.30 7.51
C GLU A 462 7.20 -10.34 8.82
N LEU A 463 8.50 -10.60 8.68
CA LEU A 463 9.52 -10.52 9.71
C LEU A 463 10.45 -9.36 9.39
N MET A 464 10.74 -8.52 10.37
CA MET A 464 11.68 -7.42 10.22
C MET A 464 12.54 -7.25 11.48
N CYS A 465 13.78 -6.81 11.27
CA CYS A 465 14.62 -6.23 12.30
C CYS A 465 14.88 -4.76 12.00
N PHE A 466 15.02 -3.93 13.03
CA PHE A 466 15.37 -2.52 12.90
C PHE A 466 15.96 -2.01 14.21
N PHE A 467 16.56 -0.82 14.17
CA PHE A 467 17.29 -0.27 15.31
C PHE A 467 16.52 0.85 16.00
N GLU A 468 16.60 0.89 17.32
CA GLU A 468 16.00 1.94 18.17
C GLU A 468 17.05 2.49 19.14
N GLU A 469 17.15 3.82 19.24
CA GLU A 469 17.97 4.49 20.26
C GLU A 469 17.12 4.81 21.48
N LYS A 470 17.56 4.35 22.66
CA LYS A 470 16.85 4.61 23.93
C LYS A 470 17.82 4.80 25.07
N LYS A 471 17.72 5.96 25.75
CA LYS A 471 18.54 6.33 26.92
C LYS A 471 20.06 6.15 26.68
N GLY A 472 20.55 6.47 25.47
CA GLY A 472 21.96 6.37 25.09
C GLY A 472 22.45 4.98 24.68
N TYR A 473 21.59 3.96 24.71
CA TYR A 473 21.87 2.62 24.20
C TYR A 473 21.19 2.38 22.87
N LEU A 474 21.79 1.51 22.07
CA LEU A 474 21.19 0.99 20.84
C LEU A 474 20.47 -0.32 21.16
N PHE A 475 19.31 -0.53 20.54
CA PHE A 475 18.54 -1.75 20.63
C PHE A 475 18.26 -2.30 19.24
N LEU A 476 18.37 -3.61 19.07
CA LEU A 476 17.80 -4.30 17.92
C LEU A 476 16.39 -4.74 18.30
N ARG A 477 15.41 -4.29 17.52
CA ARG A 477 14.01 -4.67 17.65
C ARG A 477 13.67 -5.65 16.55
N ILE A 478 12.95 -6.71 16.90
CA ILE A 478 12.53 -7.75 15.94
C ILE A 478 11.02 -7.91 16.01
N SER A 479 10.34 -7.67 14.90
CA SER A 479 8.87 -7.75 14.79
C SER A 479 8.47 -8.81 13.78
N SER A 480 7.47 -9.63 14.14
CA SER A 480 6.91 -10.64 13.24
C SER A 480 5.39 -10.72 13.31
N GLN A 481 4.76 -10.93 12.15
CA GLN A 481 3.31 -11.16 12.00
C GLN A 481 2.91 -12.65 12.13
N LYS A 482 3.80 -13.60 11.79
CA LYS A 482 3.55 -15.06 11.83
C LYS A 482 4.41 -15.83 12.83
N GLY A 483 5.21 -15.15 13.63
CA GLY A 483 6.10 -15.75 14.63
C GLY A 483 7.56 -15.81 14.17
N TYR A 484 8.39 -16.45 14.97
CA TYR A 484 9.86 -16.32 14.88
C TYR A 484 10.56 -17.64 14.58
N ASP A 485 9.80 -18.69 14.27
CA ASP A 485 10.32 -20.05 14.14
C ASP A 485 11.31 -20.23 13.00
N LYS A 486 11.26 -19.34 12.00
CA LYS A 486 12.20 -19.31 10.87
C LYS A 486 13.59 -18.78 11.26
N ILE A 487 13.72 -18.03 12.35
CA ILE A 487 14.99 -17.39 12.73
C ILE A 487 15.86 -18.38 13.48
N ARG A 488 17.04 -18.66 12.93
CA ARG A 488 18.07 -19.45 13.61
C ARG A 488 19.20 -18.61 14.16
N TYR A 489 19.75 -17.70 13.35
CA TYR A 489 20.90 -16.90 13.73
C TYR A 489 20.63 -15.40 13.60
N ILE A 490 21.30 -14.62 14.43
CA ILE A 490 21.44 -13.17 14.24
C ILE A 490 22.92 -12.89 13.98
N SER A 491 23.20 -12.29 12.82
CA SER A 491 24.52 -11.81 12.46
C SER A 491 24.60 -10.30 12.64
N PHE A 492 25.65 -9.83 13.32
CA PHE A 492 26.01 -8.42 13.42
C PHE A 492 27.33 -8.18 12.69
N ALA A 493 27.28 -7.40 11.62
CA ALA A 493 28.47 -6.94 10.91
C ALA A 493 28.72 -5.47 11.22
N THR A 494 29.91 -5.16 11.73
CA THR A 494 30.34 -3.77 11.92
C THR A 494 31.31 -3.40 10.80
N VAL A 495 30.96 -2.40 10.01
CA VAL A 495 31.76 -1.84 8.93
C VAL A 495 32.47 -0.58 9.42
N SER A 496 33.78 -0.57 9.32
CA SER A 496 34.64 0.58 9.64
C SER A 496 34.87 1.47 8.41
N ALA A 497 35.38 2.68 8.62
CA ALA A 497 35.62 3.65 7.55
C ALA A 497 36.68 3.20 6.51
N ASP A 498 37.58 2.29 6.90
CA ASP A 498 38.57 1.67 6.01
C ASP A 498 37.99 0.51 5.16
N GLY A 499 36.70 0.21 5.30
CA GLY A 499 36.02 -0.90 4.64
C GLY A 499 36.12 -2.24 5.37
N SER A 500 36.92 -2.33 6.45
CA SER A 500 37.03 -3.57 7.22
C SER A 500 35.69 -3.95 7.85
N VAL A 501 35.35 -5.24 7.78
CA VAL A 501 34.10 -5.79 8.30
C VAL A 501 34.40 -6.83 9.38
N SER A 502 33.88 -6.60 10.59
CA SER A 502 33.90 -7.59 11.67
C SER A 502 32.52 -8.19 11.85
N VAL A 503 32.39 -9.51 11.74
CA VAL A 503 31.11 -10.23 11.85
C VAL A 503 31.07 -11.04 13.15
N THR A 504 29.98 -10.92 13.89
CA THR A 504 29.67 -11.79 15.05
C THR A 504 28.30 -12.43 14.84
N ASN A 505 28.23 -13.75 14.99
CA ASN A 505 27.00 -14.52 14.88
C ASN A 505 26.57 -15.03 16.25
N PHE A 506 25.27 -14.99 16.51
CA PHE A 506 24.64 -15.52 17.72
C PHE A 506 23.50 -16.46 17.33
N GLU A 507 23.26 -17.50 18.13
CA GLU A 507 22.02 -18.24 17.99
C GLU A 507 20.85 -17.39 18.50
N PHE A 508 19.72 -17.42 17.79
CA PHE A 508 18.55 -16.63 18.16
C PHE A 508 18.06 -16.97 19.58
N SER A 509 18.13 -18.24 19.97
CA SER A 509 17.77 -18.73 21.31
C SER A 509 18.65 -18.20 22.44
N GLU A 510 19.89 -17.81 22.16
CA GLU A 510 20.80 -17.22 23.16
C GLU A 510 20.37 -15.80 23.52
N LEU A 511 19.91 -15.05 22.52
CA LEU A 511 19.50 -13.64 22.69
C LEU A 511 18.03 -13.49 23.05
N VAL A 512 17.20 -14.49 22.70
CA VAL A 512 15.75 -14.49 22.92
C VAL A 512 15.31 -15.86 23.47
N PRO A 513 15.46 -16.09 24.79
CA PRO A 513 15.22 -17.41 25.40
C PRO A 513 13.73 -17.79 25.48
N GLU A 514 12.81 -16.82 25.55
CA GLU A 514 11.36 -17.06 25.61
C GLU A 514 10.68 -16.77 24.27
N LYS A 515 10.31 -17.83 23.52
CA LYS A 515 9.60 -17.69 22.24
C LYS A 515 8.13 -17.31 22.44
N ARG A 516 7.82 -16.03 22.22
CA ARG A 516 6.49 -15.49 21.93
C ARG A 516 6.01 -15.91 20.54
N LYS A 517 4.71 -16.18 20.40
CA LYS A 517 4.07 -16.51 19.11
C LYS A 517 3.98 -15.31 18.13
N SER A 518 3.92 -14.09 18.65
CA SER A 518 3.83 -12.85 17.86
C SER A 518 4.23 -11.64 18.70
N GLY A 519 4.57 -10.51 18.07
CA GLY A 519 4.80 -9.24 18.75
C GLY A 519 6.15 -8.61 18.39
N GLN A 520 6.85 -8.11 19.41
CA GLN A 520 8.19 -7.53 19.26
C GLN A 520 9.13 -8.05 20.35
N TYR A 521 10.38 -8.31 19.98
CA TYR A 521 11.51 -8.46 20.89
C TYR A 521 12.39 -7.23 20.89
N GLU A 522 13.12 -7.08 21.99
CA GLU A 522 14.10 -6.03 22.19
C GLU A 522 15.40 -6.67 22.68
N ILE A 523 16.47 -6.49 21.91
CA ILE A 523 17.81 -6.94 22.25
C ILE A 523 18.64 -5.70 22.51
N LYS A 524 19.10 -5.53 23.75
CA LYS A 524 19.96 -4.42 24.13
C LYS A 524 21.36 -4.64 23.57
N LEU A 525 21.87 -3.67 22.83
CA LEU A 525 23.24 -3.64 22.31
C LEU A 525 24.10 -2.65 23.11
N ASN A 526 25.30 -2.39 22.60
CA ASN A 526 26.22 -1.41 23.18
C ASN A 526 25.67 0.02 23.19
N ARG A 527 26.36 0.90 23.93
CA ARG A 527 26.10 2.34 23.89
C ARG A 527 26.22 2.84 22.45
N ARG A 528 25.34 3.76 22.05
CA ARG A 528 25.32 4.31 20.68
C ARG A 528 26.67 4.90 20.25
N ASP A 529 27.44 5.44 21.21
CA ASP A 529 28.74 6.06 20.95
C ASP A 529 29.80 5.05 20.49
N SER A 530 29.61 3.76 20.80
CA SER A 530 30.50 2.67 20.35
C SER A 530 30.46 2.46 18.83
N TYR A 531 29.42 2.99 18.17
CA TYR A 531 29.22 2.89 16.72
C TYR A 531 29.51 4.23 16.01
N ASN A 532 30.17 5.17 16.67
CA ASN A 532 30.54 6.43 16.04
C ASN A 532 31.49 6.19 14.86
N GLY A 533 31.17 6.73 13.68
CA GLY A 533 31.95 6.52 12.46
C GLY A 533 31.90 5.09 11.89
N LYS A 534 31.00 4.23 12.38
CA LYS A 534 30.82 2.85 11.92
C LYS A 534 29.39 2.61 11.44
N ILE A 535 29.22 1.65 10.55
CA ILE A 535 27.91 1.14 10.14
C ILE A 535 27.71 -0.22 10.79
N LEU A 536 26.60 -0.39 11.51
CA LEU A 536 26.22 -1.69 12.06
C LEU A 536 25.13 -2.29 11.18
N VAL A 537 25.34 -3.49 10.65
CA VAL A 537 24.36 -4.26 9.90
C VAL A 537 23.90 -5.44 10.76
N ALA A 538 22.59 -5.61 10.91
CA ALA A 538 22.00 -6.78 11.54
C ALA A 538 21.26 -7.61 10.49
N THR A 539 21.54 -8.91 10.45
CA THR A 539 20.93 -9.86 9.53
C THR A 539 20.30 -11.00 10.32
N LEU A 540 19.01 -11.25 10.11
CA LEU A 540 18.30 -12.42 10.60
C LEU A 540 18.42 -13.53 9.55
N LEU A 541 18.88 -14.72 9.98
CA LEU A 541 19.17 -15.85 9.10
C LEU A 541 18.35 -17.07 9.50
N SER A 542 17.95 -17.87 8.50
CA SER A 542 17.38 -19.21 8.71
C SER A 542 18.46 -20.26 8.99
N ASP A 543 18.03 -21.51 9.26
CA ASP A 543 18.93 -22.68 9.37
C ASP A 543 19.76 -22.91 8.09
N GLU A 544 19.19 -22.57 6.92
CA GLU A 544 19.83 -22.69 5.61
C GLU A 544 20.64 -21.44 5.22
N SER A 545 20.92 -20.54 6.18
CA SER A 545 21.61 -19.27 5.94
C SER A 545 20.90 -18.31 4.98
N GLN A 546 19.58 -18.48 4.77
CA GLN A 546 18.77 -17.54 3.99
C GLN A 546 18.58 -16.25 4.80
N ILE A 547 18.78 -15.10 4.14
CA ILE A 547 18.48 -13.78 4.73
C ILE A 547 16.96 -13.61 4.84
N LEU A 548 16.46 -13.53 6.07
CA LEU A 548 15.04 -13.32 6.36
C LEU A 548 14.70 -11.84 6.52
N SER A 549 15.63 -11.07 7.08
CA SER A 549 15.54 -9.62 7.23
C SER A 549 16.95 -9.06 7.44
N ARG A 550 17.23 -7.90 6.86
CA ARG A 550 18.49 -7.18 7.05
C ARG A 550 18.20 -5.71 7.25
N ASN A 551 18.91 -5.10 8.19
CA ASN A 551 18.84 -3.66 8.43
C ASN A 551 20.18 -3.10 8.84
N PHE A 552 20.33 -1.78 8.77
CA PHE A 552 21.53 -1.08 9.18
C PHE A 552 21.22 0.05 10.16
N TYR A 553 22.20 0.32 11.02
CA TYR A 553 22.27 1.49 11.87
C TYR A 553 23.48 2.31 11.47
N LEU A 554 23.23 3.59 11.27
CA LEU A 554 24.26 4.58 11.05
C LEU A 554 23.88 5.82 11.85
N ARG A 555 24.82 6.29 12.69
CA ARG A 555 24.62 7.49 13.50
C ARG A 555 24.79 8.78 12.68
N ASN A 556 25.78 8.77 11.78
CA ASN A 556 26.09 9.91 10.92
C ASN A 556 25.11 10.00 9.74
N ARG A 557 25.08 11.13 9.04
CA ARG A 557 24.45 11.16 7.71
C ARG A 557 25.35 10.45 6.72
N TRP A 558 24.76 9.78 5.74
CA TRP A 558 25.51 9.07 4.70
C TRP A 558 26.52 9.98 4.00
N LYS A 559 26.19 11.25 3.73
CA LYS A 559 27.13 12.25 3.17
C LYS A 559 28.43 12.47 3.98
N ASN A 560 28.41 12.14 5.27
CA ASN A 560 29.58 12.28 6.17
C ASN A 560 30.31 10.94 6.38
N VAL A 561 29.88 9.88 5.72
CA VAL A 561 30.55 8.58 5.74
C VAL A 561 31.63 8.56 4.66
N ARG A 562 32.73 7.86 4.94
CA ARG A 562 33.77 7.52 3.97
C ARG A 562 33.90 6.01 3.90
N LEU A 563 33.90 5.47 2.69
CA LEU A 563 34.07 4.05 2.42
C LEU A 563 34.94 3.87 1.16
N PRO A 564 35.74 2.80 1.08
CA PRO A 564 36.49 2.49 -0.12
C PRO A 564 35.55 2.11 -1.29
N LEU A 565 36.08 2.26 -2.51
CA LEU A 565 35.43 1.74 -3.71
C LEU A 565 35.53 0.20 -3.71
N PRO A 566 34.41 -0.52 -3.87
CA PRO A 566 34.42 -1.95 -4.09
C PRO A 566 34.83 -2.30 -5.52
N GLU A 567 35.54 -3.41 -5.68
CA GLU A 567 35.60 -4.16 -6.93
C GLU A 567 34.43 -5.14 -7.00
N ILE A 568 33.47 -4.83 -7.88
CA ILE A 568 32.26 -5.65 -8.08
C ILE A 568 32.47 -6.59 -9.26
N SER A 569 32.29 -7.89 -9.02
CA SER A 569 32.27 -8.91 -10.07
C SER A 569 30.83 -9.32 -10.36
N LEU A 570 30.44 -9.24 -11.64
CA LEU A 570 29.14 -9.64 -12.15
C LEU A 570 29.31 -10.79 -13.15
N LYS A 571 28.68 -11.93 -12.88
CA LYS A 571 28.77 -13.13 -13.72
C LYS A 571 27.39 -13.66 -14.05
N MET A 572 27.10 -13.89 -15.33
CA MET A 572 25.87 -14.59 -15.72
C MET A 572 26.00 -16.05 -15.32
N ILE A 573 25.12 -16.53 -14.44
CA ILE A 573 25.11 -17.92 -13.97
C ILE A 573 23.96 -18.73 -14.56
N GLU A 574 22.87 -18.04 -14.95
CA GLU A 574 21.72 -18.60 -15.62
C GLU A 574 21.24 -17.60 -16.69
N LYS A 575 20.32 -18.02 -17.57
CA LYS A 575 19.86 -17.21 -18.71
C LYS A 575 19.20 -15.89 -18.30
N ASP A 576 18.71 -15.81 -17.07
CA ASP A 576 17.96 -14.69 -16.50
C ASP A 576 18.51 -14.24 -15.12
N THR A 577 19.70 -14.73 -14.73
CA THR A 577 20.26 -14.50 -13.39
C THR A 577 21.74 -14.17 -13.44
N PHE A 578 22.09 -13.05 -12.81
CA PHE A 578 23.47 -12.69 -12.50
C PHE A 578 23.84 -13.06 -11.06
N LEU A 579 25.07 -13.55 -10.87
CA LEU A 579 25.73 -13.65 -9.58
C LEU A 579 26.63 -12.43 -9.38
N LEU A 580 26.47 -11.79 -8.23
CA LEU A 580 27.21 -10.59 -7.88
C LEU A 580 27.99 -10.81 -6.58
N THR A 581 29.28 -10.47 -6.62
CA THR A 581 30.22 -10.53 -5.49
C THR A 581 30.99 -9.23 -5.38
N SER A 582 31.50 -8.93 -4.18
CA SER A 582 32.32 -7.75 -3.91
C SER A 582 33.41 -8.06 -2.89
N ASP A 583 34.56 -7.42 -3.03
CA ASP A 583 35.69 -7.48 -2.09
C ASP A 583 35.48 -6.59 -0.86
N GLN A 584 34.76 -5.48 -1.02
CA GLN A 584 34.37 -4.53 0.02
C GLN A 584 32.85 -4.56 0.29
N PRO A 585 32.36 -4.07 1.44
CA PRO A 585 30.94 -3.92 1.68
C PRO A 585 30.32 -2.89 0.72
N VAL A 586 29.18 -3.23 0.11
CA VAL A 586 28.47 -2.38 -0.86
C VAL A 586 27.08 -2.03 -0.31
N PHE A 587 26.73 -0.74 -0.34
CA PHE A 587 25.44 -0.27 0.14
C PHE A 587 24.55 0.24 -1.00
N PHE A 588 23.30 -0.21 -1.00
CA PHE A 588 22.23 0.19 -1.93
C PHE A 588 22.57 -0.05 -3.40
N LEU A 589 23.13 -1.22 -3.67
CA LEU A 589 23.50 -1.65 -5.01
C LEU A 589 22.28 -1.73 -5.94
N ASP A 590 22.39 -1.09 -7.09
CA ASP A 590 21.37 -0.97 -8.11
C ASP A 590 21.96 -1.23 -9.50
N LEU A 591 21.17 -1.84 -10.37
CA LEU A 591 21.57 -2.22 -11.72
C LEU A 591 20.62 -1.59 -12.75
N TYR A 592 21.19 -1.11 -13.85
CA TYR A 592 20.42 -0.54 -14.95
C TYR A 592 20.94 -1.04 -16.30
N HIS A 593 20.00 -1.38 -17.17
CA HIS A 593 20.24 -1.64 -18.59
C HIS A 593 18.96 -1.32 -19.37
N PRO A 594 19.03 -0.64 -20.53
CA PRO A 594 17.84 -0.21 -21.28
C PRO A 594 16.94 -1.37 -21.74
N GLY A 595 17.52 -2.55 -22.00
CA GLY A 595 16.79 -3.75 -22.43
C GLY A 595 16.36 -4.71 -21.32
N LEU A 596 16.79 -4.50 -20.07
CA LEU A 596 16.51 -5.43 -18.96
C LEU A 596 15.65 -4.78 -17.88
N THR A 597 14.89 -5.62 -17.17
CA THR A 597 14.19 -5.23 -15.95
C THR A 597 14.70 -6.08 -14.79
N PHE A 598 15.39 -5.47 -13.83
CA PHE A 598 15.90 -6.15 -12.64
C PHE A 598 14.83 -6.22 -11.56
N HIS A 599 14.61 -7.40 -10.99
CA HIS A 599 13.51 -7.66 -10.05
C HIS A 599 13.87 -7.42 -8.59
N ASP A 600 15.15 -7.36 -8.26
CA ASP A 600 15.65 -7.13 -6.90
C ASP A 600 16.76 -6.07 -6.94
N ARG A 601 16.49 -4.89 -6.39
CA ARG A 601 17.38 -3.70 -6.40
C ARG A 601 17.61 -3.18 -4.98
N GLY A 602 18.65 -2.38 -4.78
CA GLY A 602 18.93 -1.69 -3.52
C GLY A 602 19.60 -2.55 -2.44
N HIS A 603 20.39 -3.55 -2.84
CA HIS A 603 20.98 -4.53 -1.91
C HIS A 603 22.08 -3.93 -1.03
N ILE A 604 22.21 -4.48 0.18
CA ILE A 604 23.42 -4.36 1.01
C ILE A 604 24.17 -5.69 0.88
N LEU A 605 25.39 -5.63 0.36
CA LEU A 605 26.27 -6.78 0.15
C LEU A 605 27.48 -6.66 1.08
N LEU A 606 27.70 -7.64 1.94
CA LEU A 606 28.93 -7.70 2.76
C LEU A 606 30.02 -8.48 2.01
N PRO A 607 31.31 -8.29 2.35
CA PRO A 607 32.40 -9.08 1.75
C PRO A 607 32.13 -10.57 1.89
N GLN A 608 32.50 -11.34 0.87
CA GLN A 608 32.32 -12.80 0.80
C GLN A 608 30.85 -13.27 0.69
N GLU A 609 29.87 -12.36 0.69
CA GLU A 609 28.51 -12.72 0.33
C GLU A 609 28.34 -12.78 -1.20
N GLU A 610 27.38 -13.59 -1.61
CA GLU A 610 26.93 -13.72 -2.99
C GLU A 610 25.47 -13.30 -3.09
N VAL A 611 25.15 -12.45 -4.06
CA VAL A 611 23.76 -12.06 -4.36
C VAL A 611 23.41 -12.50 -5.77
N ARG A 612 22.26 -13.19 -5.89
CA ARG A 612 21.67 -13.57 -7.17
C ARG A 612 20.64 -12.53 -7.57
N ILE A 613 20.83 -11.90 -8.72
CA ILE A 613 19.94 -10.86 -9.24
C ILE A 613 19.25 -11.38 -10.49
N ARG A 614 17.94 -11.59 -10.37
CA ARG A 614 17.09 -12.00 -11.49
C ARG A 614 16.67 -10.79 -12.32
N PHE A 615 16.57 -11.01 -13.62
CA PHE A 615 16.10 -10.01 -14.57
C PHE A 615 15.17 -10.61 -15.63
N SER A 616 14.25 -9.79 -16.13
CA SER A 616 13.52 -10.09 -17.36
C SER A 616 14.17 -9.38 -18.53
N ASN A 617 14.28 -10.10 -19.66
CA ASN A 617 14.79 -9.55 -20.90
C ASN A 617 13.62 -9.19 -21.81
N ASN A 618 13.52 -7.90 -22.16
CA ASN A 618 12.48 -7.41 -23.06
C ASN A 618 12.97 -7.43 -24.53
N SER A 619 14.17 -7.95 -24.78
CA SER A 619 14.82 -8.05 -26.08
C SER A 619 15.33 -9.47 -26.35
N GLU A 620 15.62 -9.82 -27.60
CA GLU A 620 16.30 -11.09 -27.93
C GLU A 620 17.82 -11.03 -27.68
N ILE A 621 18.34 -9.93 -27.17
CA ILE A 621 19.78 -9.70 -26.96
C ILE A 621 20.24 -10.43 -25.71
N VAL A 622 21.28 -11.26 -25.80
CA VAL A 622 21.96 -11.81 -24.61
C VAL A 622 22.75 -10.67 -23.97
N PRO A 623 22.43 -10.24 -22.74
CA PRO A 623 23.10 -9.09 -22.15
C PRO A 623 24.54 -9.43 -21.75
N ASP A 624 25.48 -8.55 -22.09
CA ASP A 624 26.85 -8.62 -21.58
C ASP A 624 26.91 -7.92 -20.21
N ALA A 625 27.61 -8.52 -19.25
CA ALA A 625 27.80 -7.93 -17.93
C ALA A 625 28.49 -6.55 -18.00
N ARG A 626 29.28 -6.29 -19.04
CA ARG A 626 29.98 -5.02 -19.27
C ARG A 626 29.07 -3.86 -19.67
N ASP A 627 27.87 -4.16 -20.16
CA ASP A 627 26.89 -3.15 -20.60
C ASP A 627 25.95 -2.71 -19.46
N ILE A 628 26.08 -3.33 -18.28
CA ILE A 628 25.23 -3.06 -17.12
C ILE A 628 25.81 -1.89 -16.33
N ASP A 629 25.02 -0.82 -16.20
CA ASP A 629 25.33 0.32 -15.34
C ASP A 629 25.09 -0.08 -13.88
N ILE A 630 26.16 -0.14 -13.10
CA ILE A 630 26.15 -0.51 -11.68
C ILE A 630 26.25 0.77 -10.85
N LYS A 631 25.22 1.03 -10.05
CA LYS A 631 25.18 2.14 -9.10
C LYS A 631 25.19 1.61 -7.68
N HIS A 632 25.98 2.22 -6.81
CA HIS A 632 25.97 1.93 -5.38
C HIS A 632 26.42 3.16 -4.61
N LEU A 633 25.99 3.28 -3.36
CA LEU A 633 26.23 4.49 -2.57
C LEU A 633 27.72 4.72 -2.33
N ASN A 634 28.54 3.65 -2.18
CA ASN A 634 29.97 3.79 -1.91
C ASN A 634 30.69 4.69 -2.92
N TYR A 635 30.29 4.68 -4.20
CA TYR A 635 30.91 5.50 -5.25
C TYR A 635 30.91 6.99 -4.87
N TYR A 636 29.84 7.44 -4.23
CA TYR A 636 29.62 8.83 -3.85
C TYR A 636 30.22 9.19 -2.48
N LEU A 637 30.77 8.21 -1.74
CA LEU A 637 31.31 8.36 -0.38
C LEU A 637 32.84 8.37 -0.33
N THR A 638 33.51 8.43 -1.47
CA THR A 638 34.98 8.34 -1.57
C THR A 638 35.71 9.65 -1.26
N ILE A 639 35.03 10.79 -1.44
CA ILE A 639 35.55 12.16 -1.31
C ILE A 639 35.07 12.79 -0.01
#